data_AF-A0A378IGK0-F1
#
_entry.id   AF-A0A378IGK0-F1
#
_cell.length_a   1.000
_cell.length_b   1.000
_cell.length_c   1.000
_cell.angle_alpha   90.00
_cell.angle_beta   90.00
_cell.angle_gamma   90.00
#
_symmetry.space_group_name_H-M   'P 1'
#
loop_
_entity.id
_entity.type
_entity.pdbx_description
1 polymer ?
#
loop_
_entity_poly.entity_id
_entity_poly.type
_entity_poly.pdbx_seq_one_letter_code
_entity_poly.pdbx_strand_id
1 'polypeptide(L)'
;MKYLQHIKSTNPTLKNFIQHVNLDIDNLNVLIKTYNKLAANDKTEPRELKTLLKKILIYKQEIESKYSDKFTSQCKSFALQIEEGLLIEIKKEFEKYGVTSLYSVLSPHDSKKQDHHFSEILSNMEPSKVKKLFKMLEKGSQLKVNHLKKLYNEDEMGYEEFNQFLKHNDISFLGGENSKNFKITPARGDPYVLRLENRMGMPKFPVNDLRKKSLKDTITPIMTERQVTKNNVTKTISTTLFCPGGDLINHSKKHQKKTKKLRKSAVNVYNQMLAILIDISKDGYAFTDMKNSNWLIDHNNKLLISDTKSFLSCEQDGTLHYTKATQHTGGVIVQTDYMNPPEFYTKIPEHKPISVDKMHAFMFGKNLYEYITQPNCNYDDFSEAINGETDLKFTHPIFAGIGGELFKEIISNTITEDDEKRFSLVDVHFQLNKIKALHLIDAIKHSIPIDYDKKRHEYIIHQTEKLNHATNSDMVIKITEELLSEKSKIKINNILQELVYLGDRENIEIQNFIKEKKDILNKLHNLEDINKLKNELKELLRLKKENINLANDLLNVVFTRKERLKLTSVDDDKLTEFSKTTNESIDKANDLETLEKLNKELKMILDQKTRNLFILNNINQYSINENDIKMKEFIDHYKNLINNTNEINKLQDIQKILNEILADQKITTEVKTVIDNYLNSKGYVTIGTKQKALKIQDEFAKISIENRGQVMNEKDPTGYNFRLALATNRVFSLLRPVKVDEQKKIDTKTASDTFIKLKGKIKDIKKDDEPTQVESKNKQNR
;
A
#
# COMPACT_ATOMS: atom_id res chain seq x y z
N MET A 1 5.93 -2.53 -49.12
CA MET A 1 7.26 -3.00 -48.69
C MET A 1 7.87 -3.89 -49.77
N LYS A 2 9.20 -4.00 -49.85
CA LYS A 2 9.91 -4.82 -50.84
C LYS A 2 10.12 -6.24 -50.29
N TYR A 3 10.01 -7.25 -51.15
CA TYR A 3 10.32 -8.64 -50.81
C TYR A 3 11.78 -8.86 -50.42
N LEU A 4 12.02 -9.89 -49.61
CA LEU A 4 13.36 -10.35 -49.20
C LEU A 4 14.09 -11.19 -50.27
N GLN A 5 13.52 -11.33 -51.48
CA GLN A 5 13.98 -12.22 -52.56
C GLN A 5 15.42 -11.96 -53.07
N HIS A 6 16.02 -10.80 -52.75
CA HIS A 6 17.40 -10.50 -53.11
C HIS A 6 18.43 -11.29 -52.28
N ILE A 7 18.02 -11.93 -51.18
CA ILE A 7 18.88 -12.75 -50.33
C ILE A 7 18.97 -14.16 -50.93
N LYS A 8 20.00 -14.42 -51.75
CA LYS A 8 20.34 -15.77 -52.21
C LYS A 8 20.99 -16.54 -51.06
N SER A 9 20.29 -17.51 -50.48
CA SER A 9 20.85 -18.42 -49.47
C SER A 9 20.81 -19.86 -49.97
N THR A 10 21.91 -20.58 -49.77
CA THR A 10 21.99 -22.03 -49.96
C THR A 10 21.48 -22.81 -48.75
N ASN A 11 21.25 -22.14 -47.61
CA ASN A 11 20.73 -22.75 -46.39
C ASN A 11 19.20 -23.00 -46.55
N PRO A 12 18.73 -24.26 -46.55
CA PRO A 12 17.33 -24.58 -46.75
C PRO A 12 16.40 -23.96 -45.70
N THR A 13 16.83 -23.88 -44.44
CA THR A 13 16.05 -23.30 -43.35
C THR A 13 15.88 -21.79 -43.53
N LEU A 14 16.94 -21.08 -43.94
CA LEU A 14 16.84 -19.64 -44.23
C LEU A 14 15.97 -19.38 -45.47
N LYS A 15 16.04 -20.24 -46.50
CA LYS A 15 15.17 -20.17 -47.68
C LYS A 15 13.69 -20.31 -47.29
N ASN A 16 13.36 -21.29 -46.45
CA ASN A 16 11.99 -21.48 -45.96
C ASN A 16 11.51 -20.26 -45.15
N PHE A 17 12.36 -19.73 -44.26
CA PHE A 17 12.06 -18.49 -43.54
C PHE A 17 11.74 -17.33 -44.51
N ILE A 18 12.57 -17.08 -45.53
CA ILE A 18 12.35 -16.02 -46.51
C ILE A 18 11.02 -16.20 -47.24
N GLN A 19 10.67 -17.43 -47.64
CA GLN A 19 9.39 -17.72 -48.29
C GLN A 19 8.20 -17.39 -47.39
N HIS A 20 8.23 -17.85 -46.14
CA HIS A 20 7.14 -17.59 -45.19
C HIS A 20 7.02 -16.10 -44.84
N VAL A 21 8.13 -15.40 -44.60
CA VAL A 21 8.11 -13.97 -44.29
C VAL A 21 7.57 -13.16 -45.46
N ASN A 22 7.89 -13.53 -46.70
CA ASN A 22 7.36 -12.85 -47.88
C ASN A 22 5.83 -12.98 -47.98
N LEU A 23 5.27 -14.14 -47.62
CA LEU A 23 3.81 -14.32 -47.56
C LEU A 23 3.17 -13.41 -46.50
N ASP A 24 3.79 -13.28 -45.32
CA ASP A 24 3.29 -12.37 -44.30
C ASP A 24 3.45 -10.89 -44.72
N ILE A 25 4.53 -10.55 -45.43
CA ILE A 25 4.72 -9.23 -46.04
C ILE A 25 3.61 -8.93 -47.07
N ASP A 26 3.14 -9.92 -47.82
CA ASP A 26 2.02 -9.75 -48.75
C ASP A 26 0.73 -9.40 -48.03
N ASN A 27 0.40 -10.15 -46.98
CA ASN A 27 -0.77 -9.86 -46.15
C ASN A 27 -0.70 -8.46 -45.53
N LEU A 28 0.47 -8.06 -45.05
CA LEU A 28 0.70 -6.72 -44.51
C LEU A 28 0.57 -5.63 -45.61
N ASN A 29 1.09 -5.89 -46.81
CA ASN A 29 0.95 -4.99 -47.96
C ASN A 29 -0.52 -4.83 -48.38
N VAL A 30 -1.36 -5.87 -48.26
CA VAL A 30 -2.81 -5.78 -48.51
C VAL A 30 -3.47 -4.81 -47.52
N LEU A 31 -3.14 -4.91 -46.22
CA LEU A 31 -3.64 -3.97 -45.21
C LEU A 31 -3.21 -2.53 -45.50
N ILE A 32 -1.93 -2.33 -45.86
CA ILE A 32 -1.39 -1.01 -46.20
C ILE A 32 -2.06 -0.44 -47.46
N LYS A 33 -2.26 -1.24 -48.51
CA LYS A 33 -2.97 -0.80 -49.73
C LYS A 33 -4.42 -0.41 -49.43
N THR A 34 -5.09 -1.17 -48.56
CA THR A 34 -6.44 -0.86 -48.12
C THR A 34 -6.47 0.48 -47.39
N TYR A 35 -5.51 0.73 -46.50
CA TYR A 35 -5.38 2.00 -45.79
C TYR A 35 -5.16 3.16 -46.76
N ASN A 36 -4.20 3.04 -47.68
CA ASN A 36 -3.90 4.10 -48.63
C ASN A 36 -5.09 4.41 -49.55
N LYS A 37 -5.86 3.40 -49.97
CA LYS A 37 -7.07 3.58 -50.78
C LYS A 37 -8.14 4.36 -50.02
N LEU A 38 -8.36 4.01 -48.75
CA LEU A 38 -9.33 4.69 -47.89
C LEU A 38 -8.88 6.10 -47.51
N ALA A 39 -7.59 6.28 -47.21
CA ALA A 39 -7.03 7.58 -46.85
C ALA A 39 -7.05 8.59 -48.01
N ALA A 40 -7.06 8.11 -49.25
CA ALA A 40 -7.22 8.94 -50.45
C ALA A 40 -8.68 9.34 -50.73
N ASN A 41 -9.64 8.81 -49.97
CA ASN A 41 -11.05 9.15 -50.10
C ASN A 41 -11.44 10.13 -48.99
N ASP A 42 -11.70 11.39 -49.34
CA ASP A 42 -12.07 12.45 -48.38
C ASP A 42 -13.35 12.15 -47.59
N LYS A 43 -14.16 11.16 -48.02
CA LYS A 43 -15.37 10.71 -47.32
C LYS A 43 -15.11 9.64 -46.26
N THR A 44 -13.89 9.13 -46.13
CA THR A 44 -13.61 8.08 -45.15
C THR A 44 -13.49 8.66 -43.74
N GLU A 45 -14.22 8.06 -42.81
CA GLU A 45 -14.22 8.46 -41.41
C GLU A 45 -12.85 8.22 -40.73
N PRO A 46 -12.29 9.18 -39.97
CA PRO A 46 -11.01 9.02 -39.25
C PRO A 46 -10.96 7.78 -38.34
N ARG A 47 -12.10 7.35 -37.80
CA ARG A 47 -12.20 6.16 -36.94
C ARG A 47 -11.87 4.87 -37.69
N GLU A 48 -12.29 4.76 -38.95
CA GLU A 48 -12.01 3.58 -39.79
C GLU A 48 -10.51 3.49 -40.09
N LEU A 49 -9.91 4.63 -40.43
CA LEU A 49 -8.47 4.76 -40.70
C LEU A 49 -7.63 4.40 -39.46
N LYS A 50 -7.99 4.92 -38.28
CA LYS A 50 -7.35 4.53 -37.00
C LYS A 50 -7.46 3.03 -36.74
N THR A 51 -8.62 2.43 -37.02
CA THR A 51 -8.84 0.99 -36.82
C THR A 51 -7.94 0.17 -37.73
N LEU A 52 -7.77 0.58 -38.99
CA LEU A 52 -6.90 -0.10 -39.94
C LEU A 52 -5.41 0.09 -39.62
N LEU A 53 -4.99 1.27 -39.20
CA LEU A 53 -3.63 1.50 -38.69
C LEU A 53 -3.32 0.62 -37.47
N LYS A 54 -4.28 0.48 -36.55
CA LYS A 54 -4.15 -0.44 -35.41
C LYS A 54 -3.97 -1.89 -35.88
N LYS A 55 -4.73 -2.34 -36.88
CA LYS A 55 -4.55 -3.67 -37.49
C LYS A 55 -3.17 -3.84 -38.13
N ILE A 56 -2.68 -2.83 -38.87
CA ILE A 56 -1.33 -2.85 -39.46
C ILE A 56 -0.27 -2.96 -38.37
N LEU A 57 -0.38 -2.18 -37.29
CA LEU A 57 0.56 -2.21 -36.16
C LEU A 57 0.56 -3.57 -35.43
N ILE A 58 -0.62 -4.14 -35.16
CA ILE A 58 -0.75 -5.47 -34.54
C ILE A 58 -0.13 -6.54 -35.45
N TYR A 59 -0.47 -6.54 -36.74
CA TYR A 59 0.04 -7.53 -37.68
C TYR A 59 1.57 -7.43 -37.85
N LYS A 60 2.13 -6.20 -37.83
CA LYS A 60 3.58 -5.99 -37.74
C LYS A 60 4.19 -6.70 -36.52
N GLN A 61 3.62 -6.53 -35.33
CA GLN A 61 4.11 -7.17 -34.11
C GLN A 61 3.99 -8.70 -34.15
N GLU A 62 2.94 -9.21 -34.79
CA GLU A 62 2.77 -10.65 -35.03
C GLU A 62 3.89 -11.20 -35.91
N ILE A 63 4.24 -10.53 -37.01
CA ILE A 63 5.38 -10.90 -37.87
C ILE A 63 6.69 -10.89 -37.09
N GLU A 64 6.97 -9.82 -36.34
CA GLU A 64 8.16 -9.70 -35.50
C GLU A 64 8.25 -10.82 -34.46
N SER A 65 7.12 -11.29 -33.94
CA SER A 65 7.05 -12.36 -32.95
C SER A 65 7.10 -13.77 -33.52
N LYS A 66 6.72 -13.96 -34.79
CA LYS A 66 6.52 -15.28 -35.39
C LYS A 66 7.81 -16.01 -35.70
N TYR A 67 8.89 -15.27 -35.98
CA TYR A 67 10.13 -15.84 -36.48
C TYR A 67 11.28 -15.75 -35.49
N SER A 68 12.25 -16.66 -35.66
CA SER A 68 13.50 -16.69 -34.88
C SER A 68 14.30 -15.41 -35.07
N ASP A 69 14.79 -14.84 -33.97
CA ASP A 69 15.74 -13.72 -33.95
C ASP A 69 17.04 -14.04 -34.71
N LYS A 70 17.45 -15.32 -34.76
CA LYS A 70 18.60 -15.81 -35.53
C LYS A 70 18.42 -15.63 -37.04
N PHE A 71 17.19 -15.77 -37.56
CA PHE A 71 16.91 -15.61 -38.98
C PHE A 71 16.64 -14.15 -39.34
N THR A 72 15.86 -13.44 -38.53
CA THR A 72 15.57 -12.01 -38.76
C THR A 72 16.84 -11.17 -38.71
N SER A 73 17.79 -11.49 -37.82
CA SER A 73 19.06 -10.77 -37.72
C SER A 73 19.99 -10.94 -38.93
N GLN A 74 19.85 -12.03 -39.69
CA GLN A 74 20.58 -12.26 -40.95
C GLN A 74 19.98 -11.49 -42.12
N CYS A 75 18.74 -11.01 -41.99
CA CYS A 75 18.04 -10.27 -43.03
C CYS A 75 17.96 -8.78 -42.69
N LYS A 76 19.03 -8.02 -42.97
CA LYS A 76 19.08 -6.56 -42.71
C LYS A 76 17.88 -5.80 -43.27
N SER A 77 17.36 -6.22 -44.42
CA SER A 77 16.19 -5.61 -45.06
C SER A 77 14.89 -5.85 -44.27
N PHE A 78 14.78 -6.92 -43.49
CA PHE A 78 13.68 -7.14 -42.55
C PHE A 78 13.71 -6.10 -41.44
N ALA A 79 14.84 -5.95 -40.73
CA ALA A 79 14.98 -4.97 -39.67
C ALA A 79 14.73 -3.53 -40.16
N LEU A 80 15.34 -3.15 -41.29
CA LEU A 80 15.18 -1.79 -41.82
C LEU A 80 13.75 -1.48 -42.28
N GLN A 81 13.06 -2.43 -42.91
CA GLN A 81 11.72 -2.18 -43.47
C GLN A 81 10.60 -2.39 -42.44
N ILE A 82 10.66 -3.47 -41.67
CA ILE A 82 9.61 -3.86 -40.73
C ILE A 82 9.83 -3.17 -39.38
N GLU A 83 10.98 -3.40 -38.73
CA GLU A 83 11.21 -2.91 -37.36
C GLU A 83 11.33 -1.37 -37.31
N GLU A 84 12.00 -0.78 -38.29
CA GLU A 84 12.32 0.65 -38.31
C GLU A 84 11.38 1.46 -39.21
N GLY A 85 11.43 1.22 -40.53
CA GLY A 85 10.74 2.04 -41.52
C GLY A 85 9.23 2.06 -41.35
N LEU A 86 8.60 0.89 -41.26
CA LEU A 86 7.15 0.79 -41.11
C LEU A 86 6.66 1.41 -39.80
N LEU A 87 7.41 1.28 -38.69
CA LEU A 87 7.02 1.91 -37.43
C LEU A 87 7.00 3.44 -37.52
N ILE A 88 8.02 4.03 -38.16
CA ILE A 88 8.11 5.48 -38.38
C ILE A 88 6.90 5.97 -39.18
N GLU A 89 6.55 5.26 -40.27
CA GLU A 89 5.39 5.63 -41.09
C GLU A 89 4.07 5.45 -40.34
N ILE A 90 3.89 4.36 -39.58
CA ILE A 90 2.70 4.16 -38.74
C ILE A 90 2.54 5.30 -37.73
N LYS A 91 3.63 5.73 -37.08
CA LYS A 91 3.59 6.87 -36.12
C LYS A 91 3.13 8.16 -36.81
N LYS A 92 3.76 8.51 -37.94
CA LYS A 92 3.36 9.70 -38.73
C LYS A 92 1.90 9.67 -39.13
N GLU A 93 1.40 8.50 -39.55
CA GLU A 93 -0.01 8.35 -39.91
C GLU A 93 -0.94 8.48 -38.71
N PHE A 94 -0.59 7.95 -37.54
CA PHE A 94 -1.38 8.13 -36.32
C PHE A 94 -1.44 9.59 -35.85
N GLU A 95 -0.34 10.34 -35.97
CA GLU A 95 -0.24 11.76 -35.60
C GLU A 95 -1.24 12.63 -36.37
N LYS A 96 -1.50 12.33 -37.65
CA LYS A 96 -2.53 13.03 -38.47
C LYS A 96 -3.93 13.00 -37.85
N TYR A 97 -4.19 12.02 -36.98
CA TYR A 97 -5.48 11.85 -36.31
C TYR A 97 -5.41 12.13 -34.81
N GLY A 98 -4.39 12.87 -34.35
CA GLY A 98 -4.22 13.28 -32.96
C GLY A 98 -3.81 12.14 -32.01
N VAL A 99 -3.31 11.02 -32.54
CA VAL A 99 -2.79 9.92 -31.72
C VAL A 99 -1.29 10.11 -31.55
N THR A 100 -0.89 10.70 -30.43
CA THR A 100 0.52 10.99 -30.10
C THR A 100 1.24 9.82 -29.41
N SER A 101 0.50 8.78 -29.02
CA SER A 101 1.04 7.67 -28.25
C SER A 101 0.57 6.31 -28.76
N LEU A 102 1.49 5.50 -29.27
CA LEU A 102 1.21 4.12 -29.70
C LEU A 102 0.85 3.20 -28.53
N TYR A 103 1.28 3.52 -27.31
CA TYR A 103 0.93 2.77 -26.11
C TYR A 103 -0.59 2.70 -25.89
N SER A 104 -1.28 3.83 -26.12
CA SER A 104 -2.74 3.93 -26.00
C SER A 104 -3.49 3.08 -27.04
N VAL A 105 -2.86 2.81 -28.19
CA VAL A 105 -3.43 2.00 -29.28
C VAL A 105 -3.31 0.51 -28.96
N LEU A 106 -2.17 0.11 -28.41
CA LEU A 106 -1.81 -1.28 -28.16
C LEU A 106 -2.38 -1.84 -26.84
N SER A 107 -2.59 -1.00 -25.83
CA SER A 107 -3.12 -1.45 -24.54
C SER A 107 -4.63 -1.71 -24.60
N PRO A 108 -5.11 -2.95 -24.37
CA PRO A 108 -6.53 -3.29 -24.42
C PRO A 108 -7.32 -2.94 -23.15
N HIS A 109 -6.68 -2.35 -22.13
CA HIS A 109 -7.28 -2.04 -20.83
C HIS A 109 -7.17 -0.55 -20.50
N ASP A 110 -8.02 -0.06 -19.59
CA ASP A 110 -7.98 1.28 -18.94
C ASP A 110 -6.63 1.49 -18.20
N SER A 111 -5.54 1.56 -18.96
CA SER A 111 -4.16 1.78 -18.51
C SER A 111 -3.97 3.14 -17.83
N LYS A 112 -5.02 3.97 -17.78
CA LYS A 112 -5.09 5.20 -16.98
C LYS A 112 -4.86 4.99 -15.48
N LYS A 113 -4.90 3.75 -14.97
CA LYS A 113 -4.73 3.46 -13.52
C LYS A 113 -3.31 3.06 -13.09
N GLN A 114 -2.38 2.77 -13.99
CA GLN A 114 -1.02 2.40 -13.58
C GLN A 114 0.00 3.29 -14.26
N ASP A 115 0.79 4.01 -13.45
CA ASP A 115 1.83 4.96 -13.84
C ASP A 115 3.07 4.28 -14.47
N HIS A 116 2.88 3.54 -15.57
CA HIS A 116 3.95 2.89 -16.33
C HIS A 116 4.56 3.85 -17.38
N HIS A 117 5.03 5.01 -16.92
CA HIS A 117 5.51 6.08 -17.81
C HIS A 117 6.57 5.63 -18.82
N PHE A 118 7.46 4.71 -18.43
CA PHE A 118 8.47 4.19 -19.36
C PHE A 118 7.88 3.34 -20.50
N SER A 119 6.77 2.63 -20.26
CA SER A 119 6.10 1.83 -21.30
C SER A 119 5.57 2.73 -22.42
N GLU A 120 5.05 3.90 -22.05
CA GLU A 120 4.66 4.93 -23.01
C GLU A 120 5.87 5.49 -23.75
N ILE A 121 6.92 5.91 -23.03
CA ILE A 121 8.15 6.43 -23.64
C ILE A 121 8.74 5.41 -24.63
N LEU A 122 8.88 4.14 -24.23
CA LEU A 122 9.45 3.08 -25.07
C LEU A 122 8.58 2.78 -26.30
N SER A 123 7.25 2.84 -26.18
CA SER A 123 6.36 2.66 -27.34
C SER A 123 6.58 3.72 -28.42
N ASN A 124 6.84 4.97 -28.00
CA ASN A 124 7.00 6.11 -28.87
C ASN A 124 8.46 6.41 -29.22
N MET A 125 9.42 5.70 -28.61
CA MET A 125 10.85 5.94 -28.81
C MET A 125 11.29 5.71 -30.27
N GLU A 126 12.04 6.65 -30.83
CA GLU A 126 12.59 6.51 -32.18
C GLU A 126 13.51 5.29 -32.30
N PRO A 127 13.54 4.56 -33.43
CA PRO A 127 14.34 3.34 -33.56
C PRO A 127 15.83 3.53 -33.26
N SER A 128 16.41 4.68 -33.65
CA SER A 128 17.80 5.04 -33.35
C SER A 128 18.05 5.20 -31.85
N LYS A 129 17.06 5.67 -31.09
CA LYS A 129 17.10 5.80 -29.62
C LYS A 129 16.96 4.44 -28.95
N VAL A 130 16.06 3.58 -29.42
CA VAL A 130 15.96 2.19 -28.93
C VAL A 130 17.29 1.46 -29.09
N LYS A 131 17.98 1.64 -30.22
CA LYS A 131 19.34 1.10 -30.44
C LYS A 131 20.39 1.67 -29.47
N LYS A 132 20.31 2.95 -29.09
CA LYS A 132 21.19 3.54 -28.07
C LYS A 132 20.89 2.98 -26.68
N LEU A 133 19.61 2.92 -26.30
CA LEU A 133 19.14 2.35 -25.04
C LEU A 133 19.59 0.89 -24.89
N PHE A 134 19.43 0.09 -25.95
CA PHE A 134 19.94 -1.28 -26.02
C PHE A 134 21.40 -1.38 -25.57
N LYS A 135 22.30 -0.56 -26.13
CA LYS A 135 23.74 -0.57 -25.77
C LYS A 135 23.98 -0.21 -24.30
N MET A 136 23.13 0.63 -23.73
CA MET A 136 23.22 0.99 -22.32
C MET A 136 22.78 -0.18 -21.44
N LEU A 137 21.63 -0.80 -21.74
CA LEU A 137 21.08 -1.92 -20.97
C LEU A 137 21.94 -3.18 -21.06
N GLU A 138 22.67 -3.40 -22.16
CA GLU A 138 23.60 -4.53 -22.29
C GLU A 138 24.68 -4.56 -21.20
N LYS A 139 24.98 -3.41 -20.57
CA LYS A 139 25.96 -3.32 -19.47
C LYS A 139 25.50 -4.01 -18.18
N GLY A 140 24.21 -4.34 -18.04
CA GLY A 140 23.67 -5.03 -16.86
C GLY A 140 24.01 -4.29 -15.55
N SER A 141 24.67 -4.99 -14.62
CA SER A 141 25.12 -4.43 -13.33
C SER A 141 26.11 -3.26 -13.46
N GLN A 142 26.80 -3.13 -14.60
CA GLN A 142 27.74 -2.03 -14.85
C GLN A 142 27.05 -0.75 -15.37
N LEU A 143 25.73 -0.78 -15.61
CA LEU A 143 24.98 0.40 -16.02
C LEU A 143 24.86 1.39 -14.85
N LYS A 144 25.49 2.56 -14.99
CA LYS A 144 25.24 3.71 -14.12
C LYS A 144 24.00 4.46 -14.61
N VAL A 145 22.99 4.65 -13.76
CA VAL A 145 21.72 5.34 -14.12
C VAL A 145 21.96 6.71 -14.73
N ASN A 146 22.95 7.48 -14.25
CA ASN A 146 23.32 8.77 -14.83
C ASN A 146 23.75 8.71 -16.31
N HIS A 147 24.17 7.55 -16.82
CA HIS A 147 24.46 7.39 -18.25
C HIS A 147 23.20 7.36 -19.11
N LEU A 148 22.04 6.99 -18.53
CA LEU A 148 20.76 7.05 -19.25
C LEU A 148 20.42 8.48 -19.64
N LYS A 149 20.82 9.50 -18.87
CA LYS A 149 20.64 10.93 -19.22
C LYS A 149 21.23 11.31 -20.60
N LYS A 150 22.20 10.53 -21.10
CA LYS A 150 22.81 10.74 -22.43
C LYS A 150 22.04 10.07 -23.57
N LEU A 151 20.88 9.48 -23.30
CA LEU A 151 20.05 8.85 -24.32
C LEU A 151 19.46 9.90 -25.28
N TYR A 152 19.03 11.02 -24.70
CA TYR A 152 18.52 12.21 -25.40
C TYR A 152 19.43 13.42 -25.16
N ASN A 153 19.57 14.24 -26.18
CA ASN A 153 20.07 15.61 -26.09
C ASN A 153 18.90 16.53 -25.72
N GLU A 154 19.19 17.69 -25.15
CA GLU A 154 18.17 18.62 -24.64
C GLU A 154 17.22 19.17 -25.71
N ASP A 155 17.66 19.22 -26.97
CA ASP A 155 16.93 19.72 -28.13
C ASP A 155 16.09 18.65 -28.85
N GLU A 156 16.20 17.37 -28.45
CA GLU A 156 15.50 16.27 -29.12
C GLU A 156 14.09 16.04 -28.54
N MET A 157 13.13 15.76 -29.43
CA MET A 157 11.78 15.33 -29.05
C MET A 157 11.85 14.07 -28.15
N GLY A 158 11.12 14.09 -27.02
CA GLY A 158 11.16 13.03 -26.01
C GLY A 158 12.16 13.26 -24.87
N TYR A 159 13.02 14.29 -24.95
CA TYR A 159 13.98 14.61 -23.88
C TYR A 159 13.28 14.93 -22.57
N GLU A 160 12.29 15.84 -22.58
CA GLU A 160 11.66 16.31 -21.36
C GLU A 160 10.89 15.18 -20.66
N GLU A 161 10.11 14.39 -21.42
CA GLU A 161 9.39 13.24 -20.89
C GLU A 161 10.36 12.20 -20.29
N PHE A 162 11.48 11.93 -20.97
CA PHE A 162 12.46 10.97 -20.48
C PHE A 162 13.27 11.50 -19.27
N ASN A 163 13.58 12.80 -19.24
CA ASN A 163 14.24 13.44 -18.11
C ASN A 163 13.33 13.46 -16.88
N GLN A 164 12.04 13.76 -17.06
CA GLN A 164 11.03 13.65 -16.00
C GLN A 164 10.91 12.22 -15.49
N PHE A 165 10.91 11.23 -16.38
CA PHE A 165 10.95 9.83 -15.99
C PHE A 165 12.17 9.54 -15.08
N LEU A 166 13.38 9.92 -15.49
CA LEU A 166 14.58 9.67 -14.68
C LEU A 166 14.59 10.42 -13.34
N LYS A 167 13.92 11.58 -13.22
CA LYS A 167 13.81 12.34 -11.96
C LYS A 167 12.86 11.70 -10.95
N HIS A 168 11.84 10.99 -11.42
CA HIS A 168 10.77 10.44 -10.56
C HIS A 168 10.83 8.92 -10.40
N ASN A 169 11.89 8.26 -10.87
CA ASN A 169 12.00 6.81 -10.82
C ASN A 169 13.40 6.38 -10.42
N ASP A 170 13.48 5.41 -9.52
CA ASP A 170 14.71 4.69 -9.21
C ASP A 170 14.86 3.47 -10.11
N ILE A 171 16.07 3.24 -10.62
CA ILE A 171 16.38 2.12 -11.50
C ILE A 171 17.50 1.28 -10.88
N SER A 172 17.25 -0.01 -10.64
CA SER A 172 18.23 -0.94 -10.08
C SER A 172 18.31 -2.23 -10.88
N PHE A 173 19.49 -2.83 -10.96
CA PHE A 173 19.69 -4.09 -11.67
C PHE A 173 19.21 -5.27 -10.83
N LEU A 174 18.34 -6.10 -11.38
CA LEU A 174 17.79 -7.30 -10.71
C LEU A 174 18.60 -8.57 -10.98
N GLY A 175 19.52 -8.54 -11.94
CA GLY A 175 20.26 -9.71 -12.38
C GLY A 175 19.87 -10.20 -13.76
N GLY A 176 20.39 -11.38 -14.08
CA GLY A 176 20.15 -12.10 -15.32
C GLY A 176 21.41 -12.23 -16.19
N GLU A 177 21.68 -13.46 -16.59
CA GLU A 177 22.83 -13.82 -17.42
C GLU A 177 22.52 -13.54 -18.89
N ASN A 178 21.51 -14.22 -19.44
CA ASN A 178 21.08 -14.09 -20.83
C ASN A 178 20.21 -12.85 -21.05
N SER A 179 19.18 -12.66 -20.22
CA SER A 179 18.37 -11.45 -20.20
C SER A 179 18.89 -10.49 -19.13
N LYS A 180 18.82 -9.18 -19.35
CA LYS A 180 19.17 -8.18 -18.33
C LYS A 180 17.88 -7.56 -17.79
N ASN A 181 17.66 -7.68 -16.49
CA ASN A 181 16.46 -7.20 -15.83
C ASN A 181 16.77 -6.00 -14.94
N PHE A 182 16.00 -4.93 -15.06
CA PHE A 182 16.12 -3.71 -14.27
C PHE A 182 14.78 -3.43 -13.60
N LYS A 183 14.77 -3.29 -12.27
CA LYS A 183 13.60 -2.82 -11.53
C LYS A 183 13.51 -1.31 -11.71
N ILE A 184 12.34 -0.84 -12.11
CA ILE A 184 11.95 0.56 -12.06
C ILE A 184 11.03 0.71 -10.85
N THR A 185 11.37 1.63 -9.95
CA THR A 185 10.56 1.97 -8.77
C THR A 185 10.12 3.42 -8.90
N PRO A 186 8.88 3.66 -9.35
CA PRO A 186 8.33 5.00 -9.43
C PRO A 186 8.20 5.66 -8.05
N ALA A 187 8.27 7.00 -8.01
CA ALA A 187 7.96 7.78 -6.81
C ALA A 187 6.49 7.62 -6.37
N ARG A 188 5.60 7.28 -7.31
CA ARG A 188 4.19 6.95 -7.09
C ARG A 188 3.81 5.76 -7.97
N GLY A 189 3.16 4.77 -7.40
CA GLY A 189 2.72 3.56 -8.11
C GLY A 189 3.58 2.34 -7.82
N ASP A 190 3.22 1.23 -8.46
CA ASP A 190 3.88 -0.06 -8.26
C ASP A 190 5.16 -0.18 -9.09
N PRO A 191 6.20 -0.84 -8.56
CA PRO A 191 7.40 -1.14 -9.34
C PRO A 191 7.09 -2.05 -10.53
N TYR A 192 7.89 -1.94 -11.57
CA TYR A 192 7.84 -2.79 -12.75
C TYR A 192 9.26 -3.12 -13.25
N VAL A 193 9.37 -3.99 -14.24
CA VAL A 193 10.66 -4.48 -14.74
C VAL A 193 10.87 -4.02 -16.18
N LEU A 194 11.98 -3.33 -16.43
CA LEU A 194 12.56 -3.13 -17.75
C LEU A 194 13.49 -4.31 -18.07
N ARG A 195 13.17 -5.06 -19.11
CA ARG A 195 13.90 -6.26 -19.51
C ARG A 195 14.52 -6.07 -20.89
N LEU A 196 15.81 -6.39 -21.00
CA LEU A 196 16.46 -6.69 -22.26
C LEU A 196 16.49 -8.22 -22.43
N GLU A 197 15.55 -8.73 -23.21
CA GLU A 197 15.34 -10.15 -23.45
C GLU A 197 16.25 -10.68 -24.56
N ASN A 198 16.98 -11.76 -24.27
CA ASN A 198 17.68 -12.57 -25.26
C ASN A 198 16.90 -13.87 -25.50
N ARG A 199 16.37 -14.05 -26.71
CA ARG A 199 15.51 -15.18 -27.08
C ARG A 199 16.30 -16.41 -27.52
N MET A 200 17.60 -16.27 -27.82
CA MET A 200 18.50 -17.38 -28.18
C MET A 200 18.01 -18.22 -29.37
N GLY A 201 17.42 -17.59 -30.40
CA GLY A 201 16.85 -18.31 -31.55
C GLY A 201 15.35 -18.57 -31.43
N MET A 202 14.73 -18.36 -30.27
CA MET A 202 13.37 -18.85 -30.02
C MET A 202 12.29 -17.86 -30.50
N PRO A 203 11.33 -18.27 -31.36
CA PRO A 203 10.23 -17.41 -31.80
C PRO A 203 9.22 -17.18 -30.66
N LYS A 204 8.58 -16.00 -30.60
CA LYS A 204 7.57 -15.66 -29.57
C LYS A 204 6.18 -16.24 -29.83
N PHE A 205 5.93 -16.79 -31.02
CA PHE A 205 4.62 -17.34 -31.40
C PHE A 205 3.99 -18.30 -30.36
N PRO A 206 4.70 -19.31 -29.82
CA PRO A 206 4.13 -20.19 -28.79
C PRO A 206 3.62 -19.43 -27.56
N VAL A 207 4.38 -18.44 -27.11
CA VAL A 207 4.02 -17.58 -25.97
C VAL A 207 2.78 -16.75 -26.29
N ASN A 208 2.72 -16.19 -27.49
CA ASN A 208 1.60 -15.35 -27.91
C ASN A 208 0.31 -16.15 -28.05
N ASP A 209 0.39 -17.40 -28.51
CA ASP A 209 -0.76 -18.31 -28.56
C ASP A 209 -1.23 -18.70 -27.15
N LEU A 210 -0.30 -19.13 -26.27
CA LEU A 210 -0.61 -19.44 -24.87
C LEU A 210 -1.22 -18.26 -24.10
N ARG A 211 -0.79 -17.02 -24.38
CA ARG A 211 -1.39 -15.80 -23.81
C ARG A 211 -2.83 -15.55 -24.27
N LYS A 212 -3.23 -16.08 -25.43
CA LYS A 212 -4.60 -15.99 -25.95
C LYS A 212 -5.48 -17.14 -25.43
N LYS A 213 -4.88 -18.18 -24.83
CA LYS A 213 -5.53 -19.40 -24.34
C LYS A 213 -5.38 -19.54 -22.82
N SER A 214 -4.91 -20.69 -22.32
CA SER A 214 -4.91 -21.06 -20.91
C SER A 214 -4.00 -20.20 -20.03
N LEU A 215 -2.94 -19.61 -20.59
CA LEU A 215 -1.93 -18.87 -19.82
C LEU A 215 -2.09 -17.35 -19.84
N LYS A 216 -3.24 -16.84 -20.26
CA LYS A 216 -3.54 -15.39 -20.35
C LYS A 216 -3.09 -14.61 -19.11
N ASP A 217 -3.40 -15.12 -17.92
CA ASP A 217 -3.10 -14.46 -16.64
C ASP A 217 -1.92 -15.11 -15.89
N THR A 218 -1.18 -16.01 -16.53
CA THR A 218 -0.10 -16.80 -15.91
C THR A 218 1.26 -16.38 -16.43
N ILE A 219 1.38 -16.00 -17.70
CA ILE A 219 2.63 -15.46 -18.22
C ILE A 219 2.69 -13.98 -17.84
N THR A 220 3.79 -13.55 -17.24
CA THR A 220 4.00 -12.14 -16.85
C THR A 220 3.60 -11.19 -17.99
N PRO A 221 2.65 -10.26 -17.77
CA PRO A 221 2.08 -9.46 -18.86
C PRO A 221 3.13 -8.48 -19.40
N ILE A 222 3.23 -8.41 -20.72
CA ILE A 222 4.08 -7.43 -21.40
C ILE A 222 3.27 -6.15 -21.56
N MET A 223 3.74 -5.07 -20.95
CA MET A 223 3.10 -3.76 -21.02
C MET A 223 3.45 -3.05 -22.34
N THR A 224 4.73 -3.09 -22.71
CA THR A 224 5.22 -2.62 -24.00
C THR A 224 6.46 -3.41 -24.39
N GLU A 225 6.71 -3.53 -25.68
CA GLU A 225 7.94 -4.12 -26.19
C GLU A 225 8.38 -3.51 -27.52
N ARG A 226 9.70 -3.58 -27.76
CA ARG A 226 10.35 -3.13 -28.98
C ARG A 226 11.46 -4.12 -29.34
N GLN A 227 11.42 -4.62 -30.57
CA GLN A 227 12.55 -5.36 -31.12
C GLN A 227 13.65 -4.41 -31.58
N VAL A 228 14.88 -4.87 -31.45
CA VAL A 228 16.06 -4.11 -31.87
C VAL A 228 17.09 -5.06 -32.46
N THR A 229 17.42 -4.83 -33.73
CA THR A 229 18.48 -5.53 -34.44
C THR A 229 19.75 -4.69 -34.50
N LYS A 230 20.87 -5.25 -34.03
CA LYS A 230 22.20 -4.64 -34.11
C LYS A 230 23.27 -5.71 -34.26
N ASN A 231 24.21 -5.52 -35.20
CA ASN A 231 25.34 -6.43 -35.45
C ASN A 231 24.89 -7.90 -35.66
N ASN A 232 23.80 -8.11 -36.41
CA ASN A 232 23.19 -9.43 -36.62
C ASN A 232 22.73 -10.13 -35.32
N VAL A 233 22.42 -9.36 -34.27
CA VAL A 233 21.76 -9.83 -33.06
C VAL A 233 20.46 -9.05 -32.90
N THR A 234 19.35 -9.77 -32.80
CA THR A 234 18.04 -9.18 -32.51
C THR A 234 17.67 -9.51 -31.07
N LYS A 235 17.30 -8.50 -30.29
CA LYS A 235 16.80 -8.66 -28.91
C LYS A 235 15.49 -7.89 -28.75
N THR A 236 14.76 -8.16 -27.67
CA THR A 236 13.59 -7.35 -27.30
C THR A 236 13.90 -6.52 -26.07
N ILE A 237 13.56 -5.23 -26.10
CA ILE A 237 13.40 -4.41 -24.90
C ILE A 237 11.92 -4.42 -24.53
N SER A 238 11.57 -4.84 -23.32
CA SER A 238 10.19 -4.89 -22.86
C SER A 238 10.02 -4.38 -21.45
N THR A 239 8.78 -4.04 -21.11
CA THR A 239 8.36 -3.75 -19.74
C THR A 239 7.35 -4.79 -19.28
N THR A 240 7.48 -5.26 -18.05
CA THR A 240 6.63 -6.29 -17.44
C THR A 240 6.40 -6.01 -15.95
N LEU A 241 5.45 -6.70 -15.33
CA LEU A 241 5.17 -6.56 -13.89
C LEU A 241 6.36 -6.97 -13.03
N PHE A 242 6.58 -6.24 -11.93
CA PHE A 242 7.48 -6.68 -10.87
C PHE A 242 6.75 -7.67 -9.95
N CYS A 243 7.39 -8.82 -9.70
CA CYS A 243 6.85 -9.86 -8.82
C CYS A 243 7.56 -9.78 -7.46
N PRO A 244 6.93 -9.23 -6.41
CA PRO A 244 7.60 -8.98 -5.12
C PRO A 244 7.95 -10.26 -4.35
N GLY A 245 7.28 -11.39 -4.66
CA GLY A 245 7.64 -12.69 -4.12
C GLY A 245 9.03 -13.15 -4.58
N GLY A 246 9.50 -12.66 -5.74
CA GLY A 246 10.72 -13.09 -6.41
C GLY A 246 10.53 -14.44 -7.12
N ASP A 247 11.63 -15.03 -7.54
CA ASP A 247 11.63 -16.40 -8.05
C ASP A 247 11.42 -17.45 -6.94
N LEU A 248 11.16 -18.71 -7.31
CA LEU A 248 10.88 -19.77 -6.32
C LEU A 248 12.09 -20.13 -5.45
N ILE A 249 13.33 -19.92 -5.93
CA ILE A 249 14.54 -20.14 -5.12
C ILE A 249 14.57 -19.13 -3.97
N ASN A 250 14.38 -17.86 -4.28
CA ASN A 250 14.32 -16.77 -3.30
C ASN A 250 13.06 -16.85 -2.43
N HIS A 251 11.94 -17.30 -2.97
CA HIS A 251 10.71 -17.50 -2.23
C HIS A 251 10.85 -18.60 -1.17
N SER A 252 11.43 -19.76 -1.54
CA SER A 252 11.72 -20.85 -0.58
C SER A 252 12.55 -20.34 0.60
N LYS A 253 13.64 -19.59 0.33
CA LYS A 253 14.54 -19.02 1.35
C LYS A 253 13.83 -18.20 2.42
N LYS A 254 12.75 -17.49 2.06
CA LYS A 254 11.95 -16.69 3.02
C LYS A 254 11.16 -17.55 4.02
N HIS A 255 10.87 -18.83 3.72
CA HIS A 255 10.02 -19.70 4.54
C HIS A 255 10.78 -20.76 5.37
N GLN A 256 12.08 -20.90 5.17
CA GLN A 256 12.90 -21.98 5.73
C GLN A 256 12.87 -22.11 7.25
N LYS A 257 12.82 -20.97 7.98
CA LYS A 257 12.82 -20.98 9.46
C LYS A 257 11.61 -21.69 10.07
N LYS A 258 10.59 -22.03 9.28
CA LYS A 258 9.32 -22.62 9.75
C LYS A 258 8.88 -23.74 8.81
N THR A 259 9.32 -24.97 9.05
CA THR A 259 9.02 -26.17 8.24
C THR A 259 7.53 -26.33 7.91
N LYS A 260 6.62 -26.04 8.88
CA LYS A 260 5.16 -26.09 8.64
C LYS A 260 4.68 -25.03 7.64
N LYS A 261 5.30 -23.85 7.61
CA LYS A 261 4.99 -22.79 6.62
C LYS A 261 5.56 -23.16 5.25
N LEU A 262 6.80 -23.65 5.19
CA LEU A 262 7.42 -24.10 3.94
C LEU A 262 6.61 -25.21 3.28
N ARG A 263 6.16 -26.23 4.03
CA ARG A 263 5.27 -27.29 3.52
C ARG A 263 3.98 -26.75 2.90
N LYS A 264 3.26 -25.89 3.64
CA LYS A 264 2.03 -25.27 3.13
C LYS A 264 2.29 -24.44 1.87
N SER A 265 3.41 -23.72 1.86
CA SER A 265 3.84 -22.95 0.70
C SER A 265 4.15 -23.85 -0.50
N ALA A 266 4.87 -24.95 -0.31
CA ALA A 266 5.21 -25.90 -1.36
C ALA A 266 3.94 -26.49 -1.98
N VAL A 267 3.00 -27.01 -1.17
CA VAL A 267 1.71 -27.51 -1.68
C VAL A 267 0.97 -26.45 -2.50
N ASN A 268 0.92 -25.20 -2.01
CA ASN A 268 0.21 -24.14 -2.71
C ASN A 268 0.86 -23.75 -4.05
N VAL A 269 2.20 -23.59 -4.06
CA VAL A 269 2.95 -23.20 -5.25
C VAL A 269 2.93 -24.31 -6.29
N TYR A 270 3.18 -25.56 -5.88
CA TYR A 270 3.31 -26.68 -6.81
C TYR A 270 1.96 -27.15 -7.33
N ASN A 271 0.86 -26.98 -6.60
CA ASN A 271 -0.48 -27.16 -7.19
C ASN A 271 -0.77 -26.13 -8.30
N GLN A 272 -0.34 -24.87 -8.14
CA GLN A 272 -0.46 -23.89 -9.22
C GLN A 272 0.42 -24.26 -10.42
N MET A 273 1.68 -24.63 -10.17
CA MET A 273 2.60 -25.10 -11.22
C MET A 273 2.00 -26.26 -12.01
N LEU A 274 1.41 -27.22 -11.31
CA LEU A 274 0.82 -28.40 -11.92
C LEU A 274 -0.37 -28.08 -12.82
N ALA A 275 -1.30 -27.24 -12.35
CA ALA A 275 -2.41 -26.76 -13.16
C ALA A 275 -1.90 -26.08 -14.44
N ILE A 276 -0.88 -25.22 -14.31
CA ILE A 276 -0.25 -24.52 -15.43
C ILE A 276 0.38 -25.49 -16.43
N LEU A 277 1.07 -26.54 -15.98
CA LEU A 277 1.72 -27.52 -16.85
C LEU A 277 0.70 -28.39 -17.58
N ILE A 278 -0.36 -28.83 -16.90
CA ILE A 278 -1.47 -29.55 -17.53
C ILE A 278 -2.11 -28.70 -18.64
N ASP A 279 -2.31 -27.41 -18.38
CA ASP A 279 -2.88 -26.48 -19.34
C ASP A 279 -1.95 -26.20 -20.54
N ILE A 280 -0.64 -26.09 -20.31
CA ILE A 280 0.38 -26.00 -21.38
C ILE A 280 0.29 -27.22 -22.31
N SER A 281 0.25 -28.42 -21.75
CA SER A 281 0.17 -29.66 -22.52
C SER A 281 -1.14 -29.77 -23.30
N LYS A 282 -2.27 -29.41 -22.68
CA LYS A 282 -3.59 -29.36 -23.36
C LYS A 282 -3.62 -28.39 -24.54
N ASP A 283 -2.90 -27.27 -24.44
CA ASP A 283 -2.80 -26.29 -25.52
C ASP A 283 -1.85 -26.70 -26.65
N GLY A 284 -1.20 -27.87 -26.55
CA GLY A 284 -0.31 -28.41 -27.57
C GLY A 284 1.12 -27.87 -27.46
N TYR A 285 1.58 -27.60 -26.23
CA TYR A 285 2.92 -27.06 -25.99
C TYR A 285 3.69 -27.83 -24.91
N ALA A 286 5.00 -27.67 -24.93
CA ALA A 286 5.95 -28.16 -23.94
C ALA A 286 6.78 -26.99 -23.40
N PHE A 287 7.07 -27.01 -22.10
CA PHE A 287 7.99 -26.09 -21.42
C PHE A 287 9.29 -26.80 -21.03
N THR A 288 10.36 -26.63 -21.81
CA THR A 288 11.59 -27.47 -21.69
C THR A 288 12.68 -26.89 -20.79
N ASP A 289 12.56 -25.65 -20.33
CA ASP A 289 13.50 -25.00 -19.39
C ASP A 289 12.81 -24.75 -18.04
N MET A 290 12.15 -25.78 -17.51
CA MET A 290 11.37 -25.67 -16.29
C MET A 290 12.27 -25.76 -15.06
N LYS A 291 12.59 -24.60 -14.47
CA LYS A 291 13.37 -24.49 -13.24
C LYS A 291 12.83 -23.43 -12.31
N ASN A 292 13.08 -23.55 -11.01
CA ASN A 292 12.56 -22.65 -9.97
C ASN A 292 12.89 -21.16 -10.20
N SER A 293 14.00 -20.84 -10.87
CA SER A 293 14.37 -19.47 -11.24
C SER A 293 13.53 -18.84 -12.36
N ASN A 294 12.79 -19.65 -13.13
CA ASN A 294 11.93 -19.18 -14.23
C ASN A 294 10.48 -18.89 -13.79
N TRP A 295 10.12 -19.31 -12.57
CA TRP A 295 8.81 -19.10 -11.96
C TRP A 295 8.86 -17.95 -10.95
N LEU A 296 7.91 -17.02 -11.01
CA LEU A 296 7.82 -15.87 -10.12
C LEU A 296 6.55 -15.91 -9.26
N ILE A 297 6.59 -15.28 -8.10
CA ILE A 297 5.43 -15.09 -7.22
C ILE A 297 5.01 -13.61 -7.19
N ASP A 298 3.77 -13.34 -7.59
CA ASP A 298 3.21 -11.99 -7.58
C ASP A 298 2.78 -11.52 -6.17
N HIS A 299 2.16 -10.33 -6.08
CA HIS A 299 1.68 -9.77 -4.81
C HIS A 299 0.49 -10.53 -4.20
N ASN A 300 -0.24 -11.30 -5.00
CA ASN A 300 -1.37 -12.14 -4.58
C ASN A 300 -0.95 -13.60 -4.30
N ASN A 301 0.35 -13.87 -4.26
CA ASN A 301 0.90 -15.21 -4.11
C ASN A 301 0.52 -16.17 -5.27
N LYS A 302 0.27 -15.61 -6.46
CA LYS A 302 0.03 -16.33 -7.71
C LYS A 302 1.36 -16.65 -8.39
N LEU A 303 1.47 -17.87 -8.90
CA LEU A 303 2.60 -18.33 -9.68
C LEU A 303 2.52 -17.82 -11.12
N LEU A 304 3.60 -17.18 -11.59
CA LEU A 304 3.71 -16.63 -12.93
C LEU A 304 4.95 -17.18 -13.65
N ILE A 305 4.88 -17.30 -14.97
CA ILE A 305 6.02 -17.63 -15.83
C ILE A 305 6.66 -16.36 -16.35
N SER A 306 7.96 -16.19 -16.10
CA SER A 306 8.73 -15.03 -16.56
C SER A 306 9.62 -15.33 -17.76
N ASP A 307 10.24 -16.52 -17.81
CA ASP A 307 11.09 -16.91 -18.94
C ASP A 307 10.31 -17.81 -19.89
N THR A 308 9.97 -17.28 -21.06
CA THR A 308 9.01 -17.88 -22.01
C THR A 308 9.68 -18.35 -23.30
N LYS A 309 11.01 -18.40 -23.33
CA LYS A 309 11.76 -18.77 -24.54
C LYS A 309 11.79 -20.26 -24.82
N SER A 310 11.53 -21.11 -23.84
CA SER A 310 11.60 -22.57 -23.94
C SER A 310 10.25 -23.25 -24.23
N PHE A 311 9.25 -22.48 -24.68
CA PHE A 311 8.02 -23.08 -25.16
C PHE A 311 8.21 -23.66 -26.58
N LEU A 312 7.84 -24.92 -26.74
CA LEU A 312 7.86 -25.66 -28.00
C LEU A 312 6.48 -26.23 -28.29
N SER A 313 6.10 -26.33 -29.56
CA SER A 313 4.88 -27.04 -29.94
C SER A 313 5.08 -28.55 -29.80
N CYS A 314 4.05 -29.25 -29.35
CA CYS A 314 3.98 -30.71 -29.34
C CYS A 314 2.92 -31.23 -30.32
N GLU A 315 2.93 -32.53 -30.58
CA GLU A 315 1.91 -33.19 -31.39
C GLU A 315 0.60 -33.38 -30.60
N GLN A 316 -0.46 -33.77 -31.30
CA GLN A 316 -1.80 -33.98 -30.71
C GLN A 316 -1.83 -35.11 -29.68
N ASP A 317 -0.91 -36.06 -29.77
CA ASP A 317 -0.76 -37.16 -28.82
C ASP A 317 0.02 -36.75 -27.55
N GLY A 318 0.41 -35.47 -27.43
CA GLY A 318 1.16 -34.96 -26.28
C GLY A 318 2.64 -35.30 -26.32
N THR A 319 3.18 -35.67 -27.49
CA THR A 319 4.61 -35.96 -27.65
C THR A 319 5.38 -34.81 -28.30
N LEU A 320 6.63 -34.64 -27.85
CA LEU A 320 7.58 -33.70 -28.43
C LEU A 320 8.48 -34.44 -29.44
N HIS A 321 8.33 -34.11 -30.72
CA HIS A 321 9.23 -34.57 -31.78
C HIS A 321 10.32 -33.53 -32.06
N TYR A 322 11.58 -33.87 -31.83
CA TYR A 322 12.71 -32.93 -31.94
C TYR A 322 12.78 -32.20 -33.29
N THR A 323 12.68 -32.93 -34.40
CA THR A 323 12.83 -32.36 -35.76
C THR A 323 11.73 -31.35 -36.07
N LYS A 324 10.49 -31.64 -35.66
CA LYS A 324 9.34 -30.74 -35.83
C LYS A 324 9.42 -29.55 -34.88
N ALA A 325 9.69 -29.80 -33.60
CA ALA A 325 9.77 -28.76 -32.58
C ALA A 325 10.87 -27.73 -32.87
N THR A 326 11.98 -28.15 -33.49
CA THR A 326 13.13 -27.27 -33.78
C THR A 326 13.11 -26.63 -35.17
N GLN A 327 12.12 -26.94 -36.02
CA GLN A 327 11.99 -26.40 -37.37
C GLN A 327 11.95 -24.86 -37.39
N HIS A 328 11.36 -24.25 -36.36
CA HIS A 328 11.19 -22.79 -36.25
C HIS A 328 12.16 -22.12 -35.26
N THR A 329 12.98 -22.90 -34.54
CA THR A 329 13.92 -22.40 -33.52
C THR A 329 15.36 -22.32 -34.03
N GLY A 330 15.57 -22.70 -35.30
CA GLY A 330 16.91 -22.77 -35.88
C GLY A 330 17.75 -23.92 -35.34
N GLY A 331 17.10 -25.03 -34.98
CA GLY A 331 17.74 -26.26 -34.53
C GLY A 331 18.08 -26.31 -33.04
N VAL A 332 17.50 -25.43 -32.22
CA VAL A 332 17.87 -25.27 -30.80
C VAL A 332 16.67 -25.55 -29.90
N ILE A 333 16.91 -26.28 -28.81
CA ILE A 333 15.99 -26.39 -27.67
C ILE A 333 16.63 -25.64 -26.51
N VAL A 334 15.87 -24.74 -25.90
CA VAL A 334 16.32 -24.06 -24.68
C VAL A 334 15.95 -24.94 -23.49
N GLN A 335 16.96 -25.34 -22.74
CA GLN A 335 16.85 -26.28 -21.62
C GLN A 335 17.89 -25.97 -20.55
N THR A 336 17.79 -26.64 -19.41
CA THR A 336 18.78 -26.60 -18.33
C THR A 336 19.21 -28.03 -18.05
N ASP A 337 20.48 -28.36 -18.29
CA ASP A 337 20.95 -29.74 -18.35
C ASP A 337 20.64 -30.57 -17.10
N TYR A 338 20.83 -30.00 -15.91
CA TYR A 338 20.52 -30.68 -14.64
C TYR A 338 19.02 -30.91 -14.40
N MET A 339 18.14 -30.28 -15.17
CA MET A 339 16.69 -30.49 -15.10
C MET A 339 16.19 -31.46 -16.17
N ASN A 340 17.01 -31.78 -17.17
CA ASN A 340 16.58 -32.62 -18.27
C ASN A 340 16.32 -34.05 -17.79
N PRO A 341 15.22 -34.68 -18.23
CA PRO A 341 15.01 -36.09 -17.97
C PRO A 341 15.94 -36.95 -18.86
N PRO A 342 16.21 -38.22 -18.48
CA PRO A 342 17.14 -39.09 -19.22
C PRO A 342 16.81 -39.25 -20.71
N GLU A 343 15.53 -39.24 -21.06
CA GLU A 343 15.09 -39.35 -22.45
C GLU A 343 15.54 -38.20 -23.37
N PHE A 344 15.98 -37.06 -22.82
CA PHE A 344 16.62 -36.02 -23.64
C PHE A 344 17.94 -36.48 -24.23
N TYR A 345 18.68 -37.34 -23.53
CA TYR A 345 19.97 -37.83 -23.98
C TYR A 345 19.84 -39.12 -24.80
N THR A 346 18.78 -39.89 -24.60
CA THR A 346 18.58 -41.17 -25.30
C THR A 346 17.62 -41.07 -26.50
N LYS A 347 16.52 -40.32 -26.40
CA LYS A 347 15.48 -40.25 -27.47
C LYS A 347 15.74 -39.13 -28.49
N ILE A 348 16.26 -37.97 -28.07
CA ILE A 348 16.51 -36.85 -29.01
C ILE A 348 17.52 -37.21 -30.11
N PRO A 349 18.71 -37.79 -29.80
CA PRO A 349 19.67 -38.16 -30.84
C PRO A 349 19.12 -39.20 -31.82
N GLU A 350 18.21 -40.06 -31.36
CA GLU A 350 17.53 -41.07 -32.17
C GLU A 350 16.26 -40.54 -32.86
N HIS A 351 15.95 -39.25 -32.72
CA HIS A 351 14.73 -38.61 -33.24
C HIS A 351 13.42 -39.29 -32.79
N LYS A 352 13.44 -39.94 -31.62
CA LYS A 352 12.27 -40.56 -31.01
C LYS A 352 11.41 -39.52 -30.27
N PRO A 353 10.08 -39.70 -30.23
CA PRO A 353 9.19 -38.82 -29.47
C PRO A 353 9.44 -38.92 -27.96
N ILE A 354 9.22 -37.81 -27.26
CA ILE A 354 9.25 -37.71 -25.79
C ILE A 354 7.85 -37.36 -25.30
N SER A 355 7.34 -38.07 -24.28
CA SER A 355 6.07 -37.70 -23.64
C SER A 355 6.23 -36.40 -22.86
N VAL A 356 5.45 -35.37 -23.20
CA VAL A 356 5.52 -34.06 -22.53
C VAL A 356 5.08 -34.16 -21.08
N ASP A 357 4.06 -34.96 -20.79
CA ASP A 357 3.57 -35.21 -19.42
C ASP A 357 4.68 -35.80 -18.53
N LYS A 358 5.36 -36.86 -19.02
CA LYS A 358 6.44 -37.51 -18.26
C LYS A 358 7.68 -36.63 -18.14
N MET A 359 8.02 -35.88 -19.18
CA MET A 359 9.11 -34.88 -19.14
C MET A 359 8.82 -33.81 -18.07
N HIS A 360 7.61 -33.24 -18.07
CA HIS A 360 7.20 -32.25 -17.07
C HIS A 360 7.16 -32.82 -15.67
N ALA A 361 6.69 -34.05 -15.50
CA ALA A 361 6.70 -34.72 -14.21
C ALA A 361 8.12 -34.84 -13.63
N PHE A 362 9.10 -35.25 -14.45
CA PHE A 362 10.51 -35.30 -14.02
C PHE A 362 11.03 -33.95 -13.57
N MET A 363 10.87 -32.93 -14.41
CA MET A 363 11.30 -31.57 -14.07
C MET A 363 10.57 -31.05 -12.82
N PHE A 364 9.32 -31.48 -12.59
CA PHE A 364 8.51 -31.09 -11.44
C PHE A 364 9.06 -31.69 -10.15
N GLY A 365 9.39 -32.98 -10.16
CA GLY A 365 10.04 -33.68 -9.04
C GLY A 365 11.33 -32.99 -8.61
N LYS A 366 12.22 -32.71 -9.58
CA LYS A 366 13.48 -32.00 -9.31
C LYS A 366 13.24 -30.59 -8.76
N ASN A 367 12.32 -29.82 -9.36
CA ASN A 367 11.97 -28.49 -8.85
C ASN A 367 11.44 -28.55 -7.42
N LEU A 368 10.52 -29.48 -7.13
CA LEU A 368 9.91 -29.63 -5.81
C LEU A 368 10.95 -29.98 -4.75
N TYR A 369 11.84 -30.92 -5.05
CA TYR A 369 12.94 -31.29 -4.17
C TYR A 369 13.84 -30.07 -3.88
N GLU A 370 14.30 -29.36 -4.91
CA GLU A 370 15.12 -28.17 -4.74
C GLU A 370 14.39 -27.14 -3.86
N TYR A 371 13.13 -26.85 -4.14
CA TYR A 371 12.37 -25.85 -3.40
C TYR A 371 12.25 -26.16 -1.91
N ILE A 372 12.01 -27.42 -1.53
CA ILE A 372 11.78 -27.80 -0.12
C ILE A 372 13.07 -28.07 0.67
N THR A 373 14.21 -28.21 -0.01
CA THR A 373 15.51 -28.52 0.61
C THR A 373 16.52 -27.36 0.60
N GLN A 374 16.27 -26.31 -0.20
CA GLN A 374 17.07 -25.09 -0.17
C GLN A 374 17.19 -24.51 1.27
N PRO A 375 18.35 -23.93 1.64
CA PRO A 375 19.54 -23.71 0.84
C PRO A 375 20.52 -24.90 0.92
N ASN A 376 20.11 -25.98 1.61
CA ASN A 376 20.92 -27.16 1.90
C ASN A 376 20.87 -28.19 0.77
N CYS A 377 20.29 -27.82 -0.38
CA CYS A 377 20.33 -28.65 -1.57
C CYS A 377 21.78 -28.71 -2.05
N ASN A 378 22.43 -29.87 -1.91
CA ASN A 378 23.75 -30.09 -2.48
C ASN A 378 23.61 -30.09 -4.00
N TYR A 379 24.22 -29.12 -4.67
CA TYR A 379 24.07 -28.95 -6.11
C TYR A 379 24.65 -30.15 -6.87
N ASP A 380 25.77 -30.72 -6.42
CA ASP A 380 26.43 -31.84 -7.11
C ASP A 380 25.50 -33.06 -7.11
N ASP A 381 25.08 -33.51 -5.90
CA ASP A 381 24.13 -34.63 -5.72
C ASP A 381 22.82 -34.39 -6.49
N PHE A 382 22.29 -33.16 -6.47
CA PHE A 382 21.03 -32.83 -7.13
C PHE A 382 21.16 -32.81 -8.66
N SER A 383 22.29 -32.34 -9.17
CA SER A 383 22.49 -32.15 -10.61
C SER A 383 22.58 -33.47 -11.35
N GLU A 384 23.20 -34.48 -10.73
CA GLU A 384 23.39 -35.82 -11.27
C GLU A 384 22.20 -36.75 -11.00
N ALA A 385 21.28 -36.39 -10.10
CA ALA A 385 20.15 -37.23 -9.73
C ALA A 385 19.20 -37.49 -10.93
N ILE A 386 19.09 -38.77 -11.26
CA ILE A 386 18.24 -39.32 -12.33
C ILE A 386 17.37 -40.50 -11.85
N ASN A 387 17.57 -40.97 -10.61
CA ASN A 387 16.79 -42.02 -9.96
C ASN A 387 16.51 -41.69 -8.48
N GLY A 388 15.25 -41.36 -8.19
CA GLY A 388 14.61 -41.13 -6.89
C GLY A 388 15.48 -41.19 -5.63
N GLU A 389 15.19 -42.19 -4.80
CA GLU A 389 15.80 -42.42 -3.48
C GLU A 389 17.24 -42.93 -3.54
N THR A 390 17.70 -43.39 -4.71
CA THR A 390 19.09 -43.80 -4.88
C THR A 390 20.02 -42.61 -4.92
N ASP A 391 19.55 -41.49 -5.50
CA ASP A 391 20.39 -40.33 -5.77
C ASP A 391 20.09 -39.15 -4.82
N LEU A 392 18.84 -39.02 -4.34
CA LEU A 392 18.43 -37.92 -3.48
C LEU A 392 18.40 -38.28 -1.99
N LYS A 393 18.90 -37.35 -1.16
CA LYS A 393 18.92 -37.49 0.31
C LYS A 393 17.69 -36.86 0.95
N PHE A 394 16.77 -37.69 1.43
CA PHE A 394 15.54 -37.25 2.12
C PHE A 394 15.73 -36.96 3.63
N THR A 395 16.90 -36.48 4.04
CA THR A 395 17.23 -36.21 5.45
C THR A 395 16.72 -34.86 5.95
N HIS A 396 16.25 -33.99 5.05
CA HIS A 396 15.75 -32.67 5.41
C HIS A 396 14.49 -32.77 6.30
N PRO A 397 14.35 -31.98 7.39
CA PRO A 397 13.21 -32.07 8.32
C PRO A 397 11.82 -31.86 7.69
N ILE A 398 11.76 -31.33 6.46
CA ILE A 398 10.50 -31.19 5.72
C ILE A 398 9.84 -32.53 5.41
N PHE A 399 10.66 -33.57 5.24
CA PHE A 399 10.21 -34.92 4.94
C PHE A 399 9.72 -35.65 6.20
N ALA A 400 9.89 -35.06 7.39
CA ALA A 400 9.35 -35.59 8.63
C ALA A 400 7.93 -35.07 8.91
N GLY A 401 7.09 -35.95 9.47
CA GLY A 401 5.74 -35.63 9.94
C GLY A 401 4.69 -35.58 8.84
N ILE A 402 3.57 -34.88 9.10
CA ILE A 402 2.38 -34.89 8.24
C ILE A 402 2.70 -34.45 6.80
N GLY A 403 2.42 -35.33 5.85
CA GLY A 403 2.65 -35.13 4.41
C GLY A 403 4.10 -35.25 3.96
N GLY A 404 5.06 -35.47 4.87
CA GLY A 404 6.48 -35.58 4.54
C GLY A 404 6.80 -36.81 3.68
N GLU A 405 6.25 -37.98 4.02
CA GLU A 405 6.42 -39.21 3.24
C GLU A 405 5.79 -39.11 1.84
N LEU A 406 4.63 -38.46 1.71
CA LEU A 406 4.02 -38.22 0.40
C LEU A 406 4.87 -37.30 -0.47
N PHE A 407 5.60 -36.34 0.11
CA PHE A 407 6.57 -35.56 -0.67
C PHE A 407 7.72 -36.43 -1.19
N LYS A 408 8.23 -37.38 -0.38
CA LYS A 408 9.25 -38.34 -0.84
C LYS A 408 8.69 -39.18 -1.99
N GLU A 409 7.51 -39.77 -1.80
CA GLU A 409 6.83 -40.58 -2.81
C GLU A 409 6.66 -39.82 -4.14
N ILE A 410 6.16 -38.58 -4.09
CA ILE A 410 6.01 -37.74 -5.28
C ILE A 410 7.36 -37.55 -5.97
N ILE A 411 8.39 -37.12 -5.23
CA ILE A 411 9.71 -36.80 -5.81
C ILE A 411 10.34 -38.06 -6.41
N SER A 412 10.37 -39.16 -5.65
CA SER A 412 10.98 -40.41 -6.07
C SER A 412 10.33 -40.98 -7.34
N ASN A 413 8.99 -40.98 -7.42
CA ASN A 413 8.28 -41.53 -8.58
C ASN A 413 8.23 -40.58 -9.78
N THR A 414 8.45 -39.27 -9.57
CA THR A 414 8.52 -38.32 -10.68
C THR A 414 9.90 -38.27 -11.31
N ILE A 415 10.97 -38.55 -10.58
CA ILE A 415 12.33 -38.55 -11.14
C ILE A 415 12.83 -39.94 -11.54
N THR A 416 11.95 -40.94 -11.68
CA THR A 416 12.31 -42.27 -12.19
C THR A 416 12.87 -42.16 -13.61
N GLU A 417 13.98 -42.85 -13.86
CA GLU A 417 14.66 -42.86 -15.17
C GLU A 417 13.76 -43.36 -16.31
N ASP A 418 13.06 -44.47 -16.08
CA ASP A 418 12.08 -45.05 -17.01
C ASP A 418 10.80 -44.19 -17.07
N ASP A 419 10.57 -43.52 -18.21
CA ASP A 419 9.47 -42.58 -18.38
C ASP A 419 8.07 -43.25 -18.36
N GLU A 420 7.99 -44.54 -18.67
CA GLU A 420 6.73 -45.31 -18.60
C GLU A 420 6.31 -45.61 -17.16
N LYS A 421 7.27 -45.78 -16.25
CA LYS A 421 7.02 -46.04 -14.81
C LYS A 421 6.88 -44.77 -13.99
N ARG A 422 7.30 -43.63 -14.54
CA ARG A 422 7.26 -42.32 -13.88
C ARG A 422 5.81 -41.89 -13.62
N PHE A 423 5.54 -41.21 -12.51
CA PHE A 423 4.23 -40.60 -12.29
C PHE A 423 3.86 -39.63 -13.42
N SER A 424 2.59 -39.63 -13.82
CA SER A 424 2.03 -38.55 -14.64
C SER A 424 1.78 -37.29 -13.82
N LEU A 425 1.53 -36.15 -14.49
CA LEU A 425 1.10 -34.93 -13.79
C LEU A 425 -0.23 -35.14 -13.04
N VAL A 426 -1.10 -36.02 -13.53
CA VAL A 426 -2.38 -36.35 -12.87
C VAL A 426 -2.14 -37.11 -11.56
N ASP A 427 -1.20 -38.06 -11.54
CA ASP A 427 -0.82 -38.80 -10.34
C ASP A 427 -0.21 -37.87 -9.28
N VAL A 428 0.64 -36.94 -9.72
CA VAL A 428 1.22 -35.90 -8.85
C VAL A 428 0.12 -35.01 -8.25
N HIS A 429 -0.90 -34.64 -9.04
CA HIS A 429 -2.00 -33.79 -8.57
C HIS A 429 -2.79 -34.45 -7.47
N PHE A 430 -3.07 -35.74 -7.64
CA PHE A 430 -3.75 -36.57 -6.65
C PHE A 430 -2.97 -36.57 -5.33
N GLN A 431 -1.67 -36.84 -5.37
CA GLN A 431 -0.83 -36.93 -4.17
C GLN A 431 -0.65 -35.56 -3.47
N LEU A 432 -0.46 -34.47 -4.22
CA LEU A 432 -0.37 -33.13 -3.62
C LEU A 432 -1.68 -32.70 -2.95
N ASN A 433 -2.82 -33.04 -3.54
CA ASN A 433 -4.11 -32.79 -2.92
C ASN A 433 -4.31 -33.63 -1.65
N LYS A 434 -3.77 -34.85 -1.58
CA LYS A 434 -3.75 -35.62 -0.32
C LYS A 434 -2.96 -34.89 0.77
N ILE A 435 -1.78 -34.34 0.45
CA ILE A 435 -1.00 -33.53 1.40
C ILE A 435 -1.82 -32.30 1.86
N LYS A 436 -2.53 -31.63 0.93
CA LYS A 436 -3.40 -30.48 1.24
C LYS A 436 -4.51 -30.87 2.23
N ALA A 437 -5.20 -31.98 1.98
CA ALA A 437 -6.25 -32.51 2.86
C ALA A 437 -5.71 -32.87 4.25
N LEU A 438 -4.55 -33.56 4.32
CA LEU A 438 -3.90 -33.89 5.60
C LEU A 438 -3.54 -32.64 6.42
N HIS A 439 -3.05 -31.58 5.77
CA HIS A 439 -2.79 -30.31 6.45
C HIS A 439 -4.06 -29.60 6.95
N LEU A 440 -5.20 -29.81 6.29
CA LEU A 440 -6.49 -29.29 6.76
C LEU A 440 -6.99 -30.08 7.97
N ILE A 441 -6.92 -31.41 7.92
CA ILE A 441 -7.23 -32.29 9.04
C ILE A 441 -6.41 -31.89 10.27
N ASP A 442 -5.08 -31.73 10.12
CA ASP A 442 -4.20 -31.25 11.19
C ASP A 442 -4.64 -29.89 11.75
N ALA A 443 -4.99 -28.94 10.88
CA ALA A 443 -5.42 -27.62 11.31
C ALA A 443 -6.76 -27.64 12.06
N ILE A 444 -7.72 -28.47 11.63
CA ILE A 444 -9.01 -28.66 12.29
C ILE A 444 -8.78 -29.29 13.67
N LYS A 445 -7.96 -30.34 13.75
CA LYS A 445 -7.61 -31.02 15.01
C LYS A 445 -7.06 -30.05 16.06
N HIS A 446 -6.17 -29.13 15.66
CA HIS A 446 -5.58 -28.14 16.57
C HIS A 446 -6.47 -26.91 16.87
N SER A 447 -7.60 -26.74 16.16
CA SER A 447 -8.51 -25.62 16.39
C SER A 447 -9.62 -25.94 17.40
N ILE A 448 -9.61 -27.16 17.96
CA ILE A 448 -10.64 -27.67 18.89
C ILE A 448 -10.07 -27.63 20.33
N PRO A 449 -10.75 -26.99 21.29
CA PRO A 449 -10.40 -27.09 22.71
C PRO A 449 -10.44 -28.56 23.17
N ILE A 450 -9.49 -28.96 24.03
CA ILE A 450 -9.26 -30.36 24.44
C ILE A 450 -10.53 -31.03 25.02
N ASP A 451 -11.47 -30.26 25.57
CA ASP A 451 -12.59 -30.81 26.35
C ASP A 451 -13.93 -31.01 25.62
N TYR A 452 -14.15 -30.65 24.35
CA TYR A 452 -15.55 -30.35 23.94
C TYR A 452 -16.12 -30.70 22.56
N ASP A 453 -15.58 -31.62 21.75
CA ASP A 453 -16.31 -32.01 20.53
C ASP A 453 -16.06 -33.44 20.01
N LYS A 454 -16.68 -34.43 20.67
CA LYS A 454 -16.69 -35.84 20.22
C LYS A 454 -17.12 -35.97 18.75
N LYS A 455 -18.13 -35.20 18.32
CA LYS A 455 -18.63 -35.24 16.93
C LYS A 455 -17.59 -34.76 15.93
N ARG A 456 -16.83 -33.70 16.25
CA ARG A 456 -15.73 -33.25 15.37
C ARG A 456 -14.56 -34.22 15.36
N HIS A 457 -14.25 -34.87 16.49
CA HIS A 457 -13.22 -35.90 16.51
C HIS A 457 -13.60 -37.08 15.60
N GLU A 458 -14.84 -37.57 15.71
CA GLU A 458 -15.41 -38.59 14.82
C GLU A 458 -15.40 -38.14 13.35
N TYR A 459 -15.74 -36.88 13.07
CA TYR A 459 -15.65 -36.29 11.73
C TYR A 459 -14.21 -36.32 11.19
N ILE A 460 -13.21 -35.95 11.99
CA ILE A 460 -11.79 -35.99 11.59
C ILE A 460 -11.35 -37.42 11.26
N ILE A 461 -11.71 -38.40 12.09
CA ILE A 461 -11.41 -39.81 11.84
C ILE A 461 -12.03 -40.25 10.51
N HIS A 462 -13.33 -39.99 10.33
CA HIS A 462 -14.06 -40.33 9.11
C HIS A 462 -13.45 -39.71 7.84
N GLN A 463 -13.07 -38.43 7.89
CA GLN A 463 -12.43 -37.76 6.75
C GLN A 463 -11.03 -38.29 6.47
N THR A 464 -10.29 -38.70 7.50
CA THR A 464 -8.98 -39.36 7.35
C THR A 464 -9.13 -40.72 6.68
N GLU A 465 -10.11 -41.51 7.09
CA GLU A 465 -10.42 -42.81 6.48
C GLU A 465 -10.85 -42.65 5.02
N LYS A 466 -11.77 -41.71 4.72
CA LYS A 466 -12.14 -41.38 3.33
C LYS A 466 -10.93 -41.00 2.48
N LEU A 467 -10.02 -40.20 3.03
CA LEU A 467 -8.82 -39.75 2.32
C LEU A 467 -7.88 -40.91 2.02
N ASN A 468 -7.73 -41.85 2.95
CA ASN A 468 -6.90 -43.05 2.77
C ASN A 468 -7.49 -44.00 1.72
N HIS A 469 -8.82 -44.09 1.61
CA HIS A 469 -9.51 -44.90 0.60
C HIS A 469 -9.74 -44.18 -0.74
N ALA A 470 -9.38 -42.90 -0.85
CA ALA A 470 -9.55 -42.16 -2.10
C ALA A 470 -8.61 -42.72 -3.19
N THR A 471 -9.17 -43.00 -4.37
CA THR A 471 -8.47 -43.63 -5.50
C THR A 471 -8.18 -42.68 -6.66
N ASN A 472 -8.72 -41.47 -6.64
CA ASN A 472 -8.53 -40.47 -7.70
C ASN A 472 -8.57 -39.02 -7.17
N SER A 473 -8.15 -38.07 -8.01
CA SER A 473 -8.09 -36.64 -7.68
C SER A 473 -9.44 -36.04 -7.28
N ASP A 474 -10.53 -36.41 -7.96
CA ASP A 474 -11.86 -35.82 -7.72
C ASP A 474 -12.38 -36.15 -6.32
N MET A 475 -12.18 -37.39 -5.86
CA MET A 475 -12.51 -37.78 -4.48
C MET A 475 -11.73 -36.96 -3.46
N VAL A 476 -10.42 -36.77 -3.66
CA VAL A 476 -9.57 -35.99 -2.76
C VAL A 476 -9.95 -34.51 -2.77
N ILE A 477 -10.29 -33.95 -3.94
CA ILE A 477 -10.76 -32.57 -4.07
C ILE A 477 -12.06 -32.38 -3.28
N LYS A 478 -13.04 -33.29 -3.45
CA LYS A 478 -14.30 -33.25 -2.69
C LYS A 478 -14.08 -33.32 -1.18
N ILE A 479 -13.22 -34.23 -0.71
CA ILE A 479 -12.82 -34.33 0.71
C ILE A 479 -12.17 -33.01 1.17
N THR A 480 -11.29 -32.44 0.35
CA THR A 480 -10.62 -31.16 0.65
C THR A 480 -11.61 -30.01 0.78
N GLU A 481 -12.63 -29.94 -0.07
CA GLU A 481 -13.72 -28.94 0.00
C GLU A 481 -14.57 -29.11 1.26
N GLU A 482 -14.94 -30.34 1.61
CA GLU A 482 -15.64 -30.66 2.87
C GLU A 482 -14.82 -30.17 4.08
N LEU A 483 -13.51 -30.43 4.11
CA LEU A 483 -12.60 -29.99 5.17
C LEU A 483 -12.44 -28.46 5.21
N LEU A 484 -12.39 -27.78 4.06
CA LEU A 484 -12.33 -26.32 3.98
C LEU A 484 -13.61 -25.66 4.51
N SER A 485 -14.76 -26.26 4.20
CA SER A 485 -16.07 -25.87 4.72
C SER A 485 -16.08 -25.97 6.25
N GLU A 486 -15.72 -27.13 6.81
CA GLU A 486 -15.70 -27.33 8.27
C GLU A 486 -14.72 -26.40 8.98
N LYS A 487 -13.50 -26.23 8.45
CA LYS A 487 -12.54 -25.26 8.99
C LYS A 487 -13.08 -23.83 9.01
N SER A 488 -13.88 -23.46 8.01
CA SER A 488 -14.51 -22.14 7.94
C SER A 488 -15.64 -22.00 8.95
N LYS A 489 -16.45 -23.06 9.15
CA LYS A 489 -17.46 -23.12 10.22
C LYS A 489 -16.84 -22.97 11.61
N ILE A 490 -15.68 -23.60 11.88
CA ILE A 490 -14.94 -23.41 13.14
C ILE A 490 -14.55 -21.94 13.34
N LYS A 491 -14.02 -21.28 12.31
CA LYS A 491 -13.67 -19.85 12.40
C LYS A 491 -14.89 -18.96 12.67
N ILE A 492 -16.03 -19.27 12.05
CA ILE A 492 -17.28 -18.54 12.31
C ILE A 492 -17.73 -18.75 13.75
N ASN A 493 -17.71 -19.99 14.25
CA ASN A 493 -18.03 -20.26 15.65
C ASN A 493 -17.11 -19.48 16.61
N ASN A 494 -15.82 -19.37 16.32
CA ASN A 494 -14.90 -18.56 17.12
C ASN A 494 -15.27 -17.06 17.09
N ILE A 495 -15.63 -16.52 15.91
CA ILE A 495 -16.12 -15.12 15.79
C ILE A 495 -17.41 -14.93 16.60
N LEU A 496 -18.34 -15.88 16.52
CA LEU A 496 -19.59 -15.82 17.27
C LEU A 496 -19.34 -15.88 18.78
N GLN A 497 -18.41 -16.71 19.26
CA GLN A 497 -18.03 -16.75 20.68
C GLN A 497 -17.36 -15.44 21.12
N GLU A 498 -16.54 -14.84 20.27
CA GLU A 498 -15.95 -13.53 20.53
C GLU A 498 -17.03 -12.44 20.59
N LEU A 499 -18.05 -12.50 19.74
CA LEU A 499 -19.22 -11.62 19.81
C LEU A 499 -20.04 -11.85 21.09
N VAL A 500 -20.19 -13.09 21.59
CA VAL A 500 -20.78 -13.36 22.92
C VAL A 500 -19.96 -12.73 24.03
N TYR A 501 -18.63 -12.70 23.90
CA TYR A 501 -17.75 -12.13 24.91
C TYR A 501 -17.76 -10.60 24.91
N LEU A 502 -17.87 -9.98 23.74
CA LEU A 502 -17.94 -8.52 23.59
C LEU A 502 -19.34 -7.96 23.83
N GLY A 503 -20.38 -8.74 23.56
CA GLY A 503 -21.73 -8.44 24.00
C GLY A 503 -21.86 -8.75 25.49
N ASP A 504 -22.60 -7.94 26.23
CA ASP A 504 -23.02 -8.36 27.57
C ASP A 504 -23.67 -9.75 27.45
N ARG A 505 -23.20 -10.72 28.24
CA ARG A 505 -23.68 -12.11 28.17
C ARG A 505 -25.19 -12.19 28.41
N GLU A 506 -25.73 -11.20 29.12
CA GLU A 506 -27.14 -11.07 29.46
C GLU A 506 -27.96 -10.34 28.38
N ASN A 507 -27.33 -9.79 27.33
CA ASN A 507 -28.03 -9.11 26.25
C ASN A 507 -28.77 -10.12 25.34
N ILE A 508 -30.09 -10.22 25.54
CA ILE A 508 -30.99 -11.15 24.84
C ILE A 508 -30.94 -10.96 23.32
N GLU A 509 -30.79 -9.73 22.81
CA GLU A 509 -30.74 -9.46 21.37
C GLU A 509 -29.48 -10.06 20.74
N ILE A 510 -28.33 -9.92 21.40
CA ILE A 510 -27.07 -10.52 20.95
C ILE A 510 -27.17 -12.05 20.98
N GLN A 511 -27.78 -12.63 22.02
CA GLN A 511 -27.99 -14.08 22.09
C GLN A 511 -28.92 -14.58 20.97
N ASN A 512 -30.00 -13.86 20.68
CA ASN A 512 -30.93 -14.18 19.59
C ASN A 512 -30.26 -14.08 18.23
N PHE A 513 -29.50 -13.01 17.97
CA PHE A 513 -28.72 -12.85 16.75
C PHE A 513 -27.70 -13.99 16.57
N ILE A 514 -26.98 -14.34 17.63
CA ILE A 514 -25.99 -15.43 17.57
C ILE A 514 -26.67 -16.77 17.33
N LYS A 515 -27.82 -17.02 17.95
CA LYS A 515 -28.64 -18.22 17.69
C LYS A 515 -29.07 -18.28 16.23
N GLU A 516 -29.62 -17.20 15.68
CA GLU A 516 -30.02 -17.11 14.27
C GLU A 516 -28.83 -17.40 13.34
N LYS A 517 -27.67 -16.78 13.57
CA LYS A 517 -26.49 -16.98 12.72
C LYS A 517 -25.90 -18.39 12.87
N LYS A 518 -26.01 -19.03 14.04
CA LYS A 518 -25.68 -20.46 14.22
C LYS A 518 -26.63 -21.36 13.42
N ASP A 519 -27.92 -21.06 13.43
CA ASP A 519 -28.92 -21.81 12.66
C ASP A 519 -28.69 -21.68 11.15
N ILE A 520 -28.34 -20.48 10.67
CA ILE A 520 -27.92 -20.26 9.28
C ILE A 520 -26.65 -21.07 9.00
N LEU A 521 -25.61 -20.95 9.83
CA LEU A 521 -24.33 -21.66 9.65
C LEU A 521 -24.51 -23.18 9.53
N ASN A 522 -25.42 -23.75 10.33
CA ASN A 522 -25.71 -25.19 10.32
C ASN A 522 -26.39 -25.65 9.02
N LYS A 523 -27.13 -24.76 8.34
CA LYS A 523 -27.80 -25.03 7.05
C LYS A 523 -26.89 -24.82 5.84
N LEU A 524 -25.76 -24.13 6.00
CA LEU A 524 -24.83 -23.88 4.90
C LEU A 524 -23.94 -25.09 4.63
N HIS A 525 -23.89 -25.52 3.37
CA HIS A 525 -23.07 -26.65 2.91
C HIS A 525 -21.96 -26.22 1.96
N ASN A 526 -22.18 -25.20 1.13
CA ASN A 526 -21.18 -24.73 0.17
C ASN A 526 -20.20 -23.72 0.80
N LEU A 527 -18.97 -23.70 0.30
CA LEU A 527 -17.87 -22.89 0.86
C LEU A 527 -18.06 -21.39 0.60
N GLU A 528 -18.74 -21.01 -0.48
CA GLU A 528 -18.94 -19.62 -0.89
C GLU A 528 -19.84 -18.88 0.11
N ASP A 529 -21.03 -19.43 0.39
CA ASP A 529 -21.98 -18.85 1.34
C ASP A 529 -21.40 -18.82 2.76
N ILE A 530 -20.63 -19.85 3.16
CA ILE A 530 -19.93 -19.86 4.45
C ILE A 530 -18.92 -18.73 4.52
N ASN A 531 -18.16 -18.48 3.45
CA ASN A 531 -17.20 -17.37 3.43
C ASN A 531 -17.91 -16.00 3.41
N LYS A 532 -19.07 -15.88 2.74
CA LYS A 532 -19.91 -14.68 2.78
C LYS A 532 -20.37 -14.35 4.20
N LEU A 533 -20.95 -15.33 4.89
CA LEU A 533 -21.37 -15.20 6.30
C LEU A 533 -20.19 -14.86 7.21
N LYS A 534 -19.03 -15.49 7.00
CA LYS A 534 -17.81 -15.20 7.76
C LYS A 534 -17.34 -13.76 7.58
N ASN A 535 -17.42 -13.22 6.37
CA ASN A 535 -17.02 -11.83 6.10
C ASN A 535 -18.00 -10.84 6.72
N GLU A 536 -19.31 -11.10 6.65
CA GLU A 536 -20.35 -10.33 7.34
C GLU A 536 -20.09 -10.28 8.85
N LEU A 537 -19.86 -11.44 9.48
CA LEU A 537 -19.61 -11.51 10.93
C LEU A 537 -18.28 -10.88 11.35
N LYS A 538 -17.24 -10.95 10.50
CA LYS A 538 -15.97 -10.25 10.75
C LYS A 538 -16.14 -8.74 10.76
N GLU A 539 -16.94 -8.21 9.83
CA GLU A 539 -17.20 -6.78 9.74
C GLU A 539 -17.99 -6.30 10.95
N LEU A 540 -19.00 -7.06 11.38
CA LEU A 540 -19.72 -6.78 12.62
C LEU A 540 -18.81 -6.82 13.86
N LEU A 541 -17.90 -7.80 13.94
CA LEU A 541 -16.92 -7.88 15.02
C LEU A 541 -15.97 -6.68 15.02
N ARG A 542 -15.53 -6.23 13.84
CA ARG A 542 -14.69 -5.02 13.69
C ARG A 542 -15.42 -3.78 14.23
N LEU A 543 -16.64 -3.55 13.78
CA LEU A 543 -17.48 -2.43 14.21
C LEU A 543 -17.72 -2.45 15.73
N LYS A 544 -18.00 -3.62 16.32
CA LYS A 544 -18.16 -3.74 17.78
C LYS A 544 -16.88 -3.42 18.55
N LYS A 545 -15.71 -3.86 18.07
CA LYS A 545 -14.42 -3.48 18.69
C LYS A 545 -14.14 -1.99 18.59
N GLU A 546 -14.46 -1.37 17.46
CA GLU A 546 -14.34 0.08 17.29
C GLU A 546 -15.25 0.85 18.25
N ASN A 547 -16.50 0.42 18.40
CA ASN A 547 -17.42 1.01 19.39
C ASN A 547 -16.89 0.88 20.83
N ILE A 548 -16.36 -0.29 21.21
CA ILE A 548 -15.79 -0.50 22.56
C ILE A 548 -14.55 0.36 22.77
N ASN A 549 -13.65 0.45 21.78
CA ASN A 549 -12.46 1.30 21.87
C ASN A 549 -12.85 2.78 22.02
N LEU A 550 -13.85 3.23 21.26
CA LEU A 550 -14.36 4.59 21.34
C LEU A 550 -15.04 4.88 22.68
N ALA A 551 -15.81 3.92 23.22
CA ALA A 551 -16.38 4.01 24.56
C ALA A 551 -15.29 4.08 25.65
N ASN A 552 -14.22 3.29 25.51
CA ASN A 552 -13.07 3.34 26.41
C ASN A 552 -12.31 4.67 26.30
N ASP A 553 -12.13 5.21 25.09
CA ASP A 553 -11.53 6.52 24.88
C ASP A 553 -12.37 7.63 25.54
N LEU A 554 -13.69 7.56 25.39
CA LEU A 554 -14.65 8.44 26.07
C LEU A 554 -14.50 8.33 27.59
N LEU A 555 -14.45 7.10 28.13
CA LEU A 555 -14.28 6.85 29.56
C LEU A 555 -12.92 7.40 30.05
N ASN A 556 -11.86 7.25 29.27
CA ASN A 556 -10.53 7.79 29.58
C ASN A 556 -10.52 9.32 29.58
N VAL A 557 -11.25 9.97 28.67
CA VAL A 557 -11.44 11.42 28.68
C VAL A 557 -12.15 11.85 29.98
N VAL A 558 -13.15 11.09 30.42
CA VAL A 558 -13.86 11.33 31.69
C VAL A 558 -12.94 11.08 32.90
N PHE A 559 -12.14 10.02 32.91
CA PHE A 559 -11.19 9.72 34.00
C PHE A 559 -10.04 10.73 34.09
N THR A 560 -9.46 11.12 32.96
CA THR A 560 -8.42 12.16 32.92
C THR A 560 -8.97 13.49 33.47
N ARG A 561 -10.25 13.77 33.23
CA ARG A 561 -10.96 14.90 33.84
C ARG A 561 -11.12 14.71 35.36
N LYS A 562 -11.46 13.51 35.85
CA LYS A 562 -11.50 13.20 37.30
C LYS A 562 -10.17 13.51 37.98
N GLU A 563 -9.05 13.07 37.42
CA GLU A 563 -7.73 13.31 38.02
C GLU A 563 -7.31 14.78 37.97
N ARG A 564 -7.53 15.47 36.85
CA ARG A 564 -7.21 16.90 36.74
C ARG A 564 -8.07 17.78 37.65
N LEU A 565 -9.32 17.41 37.90
CA LEU A 565 -10.21 18.16 38.80
C LEU A 565 -9.96 17.85 40.28
N LYS A 566 -9.48 16.65 40.64
CA LYS A 566 -8.99 16.35 42.00
C LYS A 566 -7.82 17.23 42.45
N LEU A 567 -7.01 17.73 41.51
CA LEU A 567 -5.96 18.71 41.79
C LEU A 567 -6.51 20.11 42.17
N THR A 568 -7.82 20.35 42.06
CA THR A 568 -8.41 21.68 42.25
C THR A 568 -9.77 21.68 42.97
N SER A 569 -9.89 21.02 44.13
CA SER A 569 -10.99 21.20 45.12
C SER A 569 -12.41 21.16 44.54
N VAL A 570 -12.71 20.23 43.64
CA VAL A 570 -14.06 20.05 43.08
C VAL A 570 -14.85 19.00 43.88
N ASP A 571 -16.13 19.27 44.07
CA ASP A 571 -17.13 18.42 44.74
C ASP A 571 -17.32 17.08 43.99
N ASP A 572 -17.00 15.95 44.64
CA ASP A 572 -16.99 14.60 44.07
C ASP A 572 -18.39 14.15 43.59
N ASP A 573 -19.46 14.69 44.18
CA ASP A 573 -20.85 14.34 43.83
C ASP A 573 -21.22 14.80 42.40
N LYS A 574 -20.81 16.00 42.01
CA LYS A 574 -21.07 16.54 40.65
C LYS A 574 -20.28 15.83 39.57
N LEU A 575 -19.10 15.35 39.92
CA LEU A 575 -18.24 14.62 39.02
C LEU A 575 -18.81 13.21 38.77
N THR A 576 -19.45 12.64 39.79
CA THR A 576 -20.22 11.39 39.70
C THR A 576 -21.46 11.58 38.82
N GLU A 577 -22.20 12.69 38.96
CA GLU A 577 -23.36 12.99 38.11
C GLU A 577 -22.97 13.13 36.62
N PHE A 578 -21.91 13.89 36.31
CA PHE A 578 -21.42 14.01 34.93
C PHE A 578 -20.97 12.67 34.34
N SER A 579 -20.31 11.83 35.15
CA SER A 579 -19.89 10.48 34.74
C SER A 579 -21.10 9.60 34.45
N LYS A 580 -22.14 9.70 35.29
CA LYS A 580 -23.41 8.99 35.12
C LYS A 580 -24.12 9.41 33.83
N THR A 581 -24.30 10.71 33.58
CA THR A 581 -24.96 11.19 32.35
C THR A 581 -24.19 10.84 31.08
N THR A 582 -22.85 10.84 31.15
CA THR A 582 -22.00 10.44 30.02
C THR A 582 -22.14 8.95 29.74
N ASN A 583 -22.12 8.11 30.79
CA ASN A 583 -22.35 6.67 30.64
C ASN A 583 -23.75 6.38 30.10
N GLU A 584 -24.79 7.05 30.60
CA GLU A 584 -26.16 6.90 30.06
C GLU A 584 -26.27 7.33 28.59
N SER A 585 -25.45 8.29 28.14
CA SER A 585 -25.41 8.73 26.74
C SER A 585 -24.65 7.74 25.85
N ILE A 586 -23.58 7.12 26.38
CA ILE A 586 -22.84 6.04 25.71
C ILE A 586 -23.75 4.80 25.57
N ASP A 587 -24.47 4.43 26.63
CA ASP A 587 -25.37 3.27 26.63
C ASP A 587 -26.55 3.44 25.66
N LYS A 588 -26.96 4.68 25.37
CA LYS A 588 -28.02 5.00 24.40
C LYS A 588 -27.52 5.12 22.96
N ALA A 589 -26.22 5.27 22.73
CA ALA A 589 -25.66 5.42 21.40
C ALA A 589 -25.59 4.05 20.70
N ASN A 590 -26.56 3.78 19.84
CA ASN A 590 -26.68 2.49 19.14
C ASN A 590 -25.77 2.37 17.91
N ASP A 591 -25.12 3.45 17.49
CA ASP A 591 -24.30 3.53 16.29
C ASP A 591 -22.99 4.30 16.49
N LEU A 592 -22.01 4.01 15.64
CA LEU A 592 -20.65 4.55 15.69
C LEU A 592 -20.64 6.08 15.45
N GLU A 593 -21.49 6.58 14.56
CA GLU A 593 -21.52 8.00 14.19
C GLU A 593 -21.95 8.87 15.39
N THR A 594 -22.94 8.41 16.14
CA THR A 594 -23.40 9.05 17.37
C THR A 594 -22.29 9.10 18.43
N LEU A 595 -21.54 8.00 18.62
CA LEU A 595 -20.42 7.96 19.57
C LEU A 595 -19.26 8.89 19.15
N GLU A 596 -18.93 8.94 17.86
CA GLU A 596 -17.87 9.82 17.33
C GLU A 596 -18.23 11.29 17.53
N LYS A 597 -19.49 11.65 17.26
CA LYS A 597 -20.01 13.00 17.48
C LYS A 597 -19.92 13.40 18.96
N LEU A 598 -20.35 12.50 19.85
CA LEU A 598 -20.28 12.73 21.30
C LEU A 598 -18.83 12.91 21.78
N ASN A 599 -17.90 12.07 21.30
CA ASN A 599 -16.47 12.18 21.64
C ASN A 599 -15.88 13.51 21.19
N LYS A 600 -16.20 13.94 19.96
CA LYS A 600 -15.76 15.23 19.43
C LYS A 600 -16.28 16.39 20.27
N GLU A 601 -17.56 16.38 20.62
CA GLU A 601 -18.18 17.43 21.43
C GLU A 601 -17.57 17.51 22.83
N LEU A 602 -17.41 16.37 23.51
CA LEU A 602 -16.78 16.29 24.83
C LEU A 602 -15.33 16.79 24.82
N LYS A 603 -14.56 16.44 23.79
CA LYS A 603 -13.19 16.92 23.62
C LYS A 603 -13.15 18.44 23.45
N MET A 604 -14.03 19.00 22.63
CA MET A 604 -14.14 20.45 22.45
C MET A 604 -14.47 21.18 23.75
N ILE A 605 -15.43 20.67 24.52
CA ILE A 605 -15.79 21.21 25.84
C ILE A 605 -14.57 21.19 26.78
N LEU A 606 -13.83 20.08 26.82
CA LEU A 606 -12.68 19.92 27.71
C LEU A 606 -11.52 20.86 27.36
N ASP A 607 -11.19 20.95 26.07
CA ASP A 607 -10.16 21.85 25.58
C ASP A 607 -10.53 23.31 25.92
N GLN A 608 -11.80 23.67 25.78
CA GLN A 608 -12.28 25.00 26.10
C GLN A 608 -12.21 25.30 27.60
N LYS A 609 -12.62 24.38 28.48
CA LYS A 609 -12.47 24.55 29.94
C LYS A 609 -11.01 24.75 30.34
N THR A 610 -10.12 23.96 29.75
CA THR A 610 -8.67 24.04 30.02
C THR A 610 -8.11 25.40 29.65
N ARG A 611 -8.48 25.93 28.47
CA ARG A 611 -8.10 27.29 28.06
C ARG A 611 -8.63 28.35 29.02
N ASN A 612 -9.88 28.26 29.43
CA ASN A 612 -10.48 29.23 30.35
C ASN A 612 -9.79 29.22 31.73
N LEU A 613 -9.50 28.03 32.28
CA LEU A 613 -8.76 27.90 33.55
C LEU A 613 -7.34 28.45 33.44
N PHE A 614 -6.67 28.27 32.29
CA PHE A 614 -5.36 28.85 32.05
C PHE A 614 -5.40 30.39 32.05
N ILE A 615 -6.37 30.99 31.36
CA ILE A 615 -6.58 32.44 31.36
C ILE A 615 -6.87 32.93 32.79
N LEU A 616 -7.74 32.23 33.51
CA LEU A 616 -8.09 32.55 34.90
C LEU A 616 -6.86 32.51 35.83
N ASN A 617 -5.98 31.52 35.67
CA ASN A 617 -4.73 31.45 36.41
C ASN A 617 -3.79 32.61 36.06
N ASN A 618 -3.73 33.04 34.80
CA ASN A 618 -2.94 34.22 34.41
C ASN A 618 -3.51 35.49 35.04
N ILE A 619 -4.83 35.65 35.12
CA ILE A 619 -5.47 36.77 35.84
C ILE A 619 -5.05 36.75 37.33
N ASN A 620 -5.03 35.58 37.96
CA ASN A 620 -4.65 35.43 39.37
C ASN A 620 -3.22 35.93 39.67
N GLN A 621 -2.28 35.86 38.71
CA GLN A 621 -0.91 36.38 38.87
C GLN A 621 -0.87 37.91 39.08
N TYR A 622 -1.94 38.61 38.73
CA TYR A 622 -2.10 40.04 38.98
C TYR A 622 -2.62 40.36 40.38
N SER A 623 -2.82 39.36 41.25
CA SER A 623 -3.18 39.58 42.65
C SER A 623 -2.20 40.54 43.33
N ILE A 624 -2.72 41.55 44.03
CA ILE A 624 -1.91 42.64 44.59
C ILE A 624 -1.18 42.24 45.87
N ASN A 625 -1.72 41.27 46.60
CA ASN A 625 -1.08 40.56 47.69
C ASN A 625 -1.87 39.28 48.01
N GLU A 626 -1.41 38.52 48.99
CA GLU A 626 -2.08 37.30 49.46
C GLU A 626 -3.48 37.57 50.06
N ASN A 627 -3.78 38.81 50.45
CA ASN A 627 -5.04 39.24 51.05
C ASN A 627 -5.98 39.96 50.05
N ASP A 628 -5.75 39.82 48.75
CA ASP A 628 -6.60 40.41 47.71
C ASP A 628 -7.93 39.62 47.62
N ILE A 629 -8.84 39.90 48.56
CA ILE A 629 -10.12 39.20 48.70
C ILE A 629 -10.93 39.27 47.40
N LYS A 630 -10.89 40.40 46.69
CA LYS A 630 -11.61 40.55 45.42
C LYS A 630 -11.04 39.67 44.31
N MET A 631 -9.72 39.46 44.27
CA MET A 631 -9.13 38.47 43.35
C MET A 631 -9.60 37.06 43.72
N LYS A 632 -9.56 36.70 45.01
CA LYS A 632 -9.98 35.36 45.44
C LYS A 632 -11.45 35.08 45.09
N GLU A 633 -12.36 35.99 45.41
CA GLU A 633 -13.80 35.89 45.08
C GLU A 633 -14.01 35.72 43.56
N PHE A 634 -13.28 36.49 42.74
CA PHE A 634 -13.34 36.42 41.29
C PHE A 634 -12.88 35.05 40.74
N ILE A 635 -11.72 34.58 41.21
CA ILE A 635 -11.18 33.28 40.79
C ILE A 635 -12.13 32.15 41.17
N ASP A 636 -12.65 32.16 42.40
CA ASP A 636 -13.58 31.13 42.87
C ASP A 636 -14.89 31.13 42.07
N HIS A 637 -15.46 32.31 41.78
CA HIS A 637 -16.66 32.44 40.97
C HIS A 637 -16.48 31.84 39.56
N TYR A 638 -15.46 32.28 38.81
CA TYR A 638 -15.27 31.82 37.44
C TYR A 638 -14.78 30.38 37.34
N LYS A 639 -13.97 29.92 38.30
CA LYS A 639 -13.59 28.51 38.39
C LYS A 639 -14.82 27.62 38.56
N ASN A 640 -15.76 28.01 39.41
CA ASN A 640 -17.01 27.30 39.61
C ASN A 640 -17.88 27.32 38.33
N LEU A 641 -17.99 28.47 37.67
CA LEU A 641 -18.77 28.62 36.43
C LEU A 641 -18.20 27.75 35.29
N ILE A 642 -16.88 27.76 35.08
CA ILE A 642 -16.20 26.91 34.08
C ILE A 642 -16.42 25.43 34.37
N ASN A 643 -16.28 25.03 35.64
CA ASN A 643 -16.40 23.63 36.03
C ASN A 643 -17.83 23.08 35.82
N ASN A 644 -18.85 23.89 36.10
CA ASN A 644 -20.26 23.47 35.99
C ASN A 644 -20.88 23.63 34.60
N THR A 645 -20.25 24.37 33.69
CA THR A 645 -20.81 24.58 32.33
C THR A 645 -20.44 23.42 31.41
N ASN A 646 -21.42 22.76 30.78
CA ASN A 646 -21.15 21.72 29.76
C ASN A 646 -21.55 22.14 28.34
N GLU A 647 -22.00 23.38 28.15
CA GLU A 647 -22.31 23.93 26.83
C GLU A 647 -21.09 24.66 26.26
N ILE A 648 -20.65 24.27 25.07
CA ILE A 648 -19.45 24.85 24.43
C ILE A 648 -19.58 26.36 24.21
N ASN A 649 -20.76 26.84 23.80
CA ASN A 649 -21.00 28.26 23.52
C ASN A 649 -20.85 29.11 24.78
N LYS A 650 -21.44 28.68 25.90
CA LYS A 650 -21.29 29.37 27.20
C LYS A 650 -19.83 29.41 27.67
N LEU A 651 -19.06 28.35 27.41
CA LEU A 651 -17.62 28.34 27.74
C LEU A 651 -16.83 29.32 26.86
N GLN A 652 -17.20 29.49 25.59
CA GLN A 652 -16.58 30.50 24.73
C GLN A 652 -16.93 31.92 25.19
N ASP A 653 -18.15 32.16 25.65
CA ASP A 653 -18.56 33.44 26.23
C ASP A 653 -17.75 33.77 27.48
N ILE A 654 -17.55 32.79 28.37
CA ILE A 654 -16.67 32.92 29.53
C ILE A 654 -15.24 33.26 29.10
N GLN A 655 -14.71 32.57 28.07
CA GLN A 655 -13.36 32.84 27.56
C GLN A 655 -13.22 34.30 27.12
N LYS A 656 -14.20 34.80 26.37
CA LYS A 656 -14.21 36.18 25.87
C LYS A 656 -14.14 37.18 27.03
N ILE A 657 -15.00 37.00 28.03
CA ILE A 657 -15.01 37.85 29.23
C ILE A 657 -13.68 37.81 29.96
N LEU A 658 -13.11 36.61 30.18
CA LEU A 658 -11.82 36.48 30.87
C LEU A 658 -10.66 37.11 30.08
N ASN A 659 -10.66 37.02 28.76
CA ASN A 659 -9.64 37.67 27.93
C ASN A 659 -9.72 39.20 28.00
N GLU A 660 -10.93 39.77 27.96
CA GLU A 660 -11.15 41.21 28.13
C GLU A 660 -10.61 41.67 29.50
N ILE A 661 -10.93 40.93 30.56
CA ILE A 661 -10.44 41.23 31.91
C ILE A 661 -8.92 41.10 32.02
N LEU A 662 -8.33 40.06 31.41
CA LEU A 662 -6.88 39.84 31.42
C LEU A 662 -6.12 40.98 30.74
N ALA A 663 -6.63 41.49 29.61
CA ALA A 663 -6.03 42.64 28.93
C ALA A 663 -6.00 43.87 29.86
N ASP A 664 -7.10 44.13 30.57
CA ASP A 664 -7.23 45.22 31.53
C ASP A 664 -6.29 45.07 32.74
N GLN A 665 -5.84 43.84 33.07
CA GLN A 665 -4.92 43.62 34.19
C GLN A 665 -3.49 44.11 33.94
N LYS A 666 -3.10 44.49 32.71
CA LYS A 666 -1.78 45.13 32.48
C LYS A 666 -1.57 46.37 33.34
N ILE A 667 -2.66 47.09 33.62
CA ILE A 667 -2.67 48.26 34.51
C ILE A 667 -2.22 47.88 35.92
N THR A 668 -2.61 46.70 36.41
CA THR A 668 -2.23 46.18 37.72
C THR A 668 -0.71 46.03 37.87
N THR A 669 0.02 45.66 36.82
CA THR A 669 1.49 45.58 36.84
C THR A 669 2.15 46.93 37.06
N GLU A 670 1.64 47.98 36.43
CA GLU A 670 2.14 49.34 36.65
C GLU A 670 1.83 49.83 38.07
N VAL A 671 0.67 49.47 38.61
CA VAL A 671 0.33 49.74 40.01
C VAL A 671 1.27 49.01 40.97
N LYS A 672 1.55 47.72 40.74
CA LYS A 672 2.54 46.96 41.52
C LYS A 672 3.91 47.61 41.47
N THR A 673 4.37 48.02 40.29
CA THR A 673 5.65 48.73 40.11
C THR A 673 5.70 50.02 40.93
N VAL A 674 4.60 50.77 41.00
CA VAL A 674 4.49 51.96 41.84
C VAL A 674 4.60 51.61 43.33
N ILE A 675 3.88 50.58 43.79
CA ILE A 675 3.91 50.10 45.17
C ILE A 675 5.33 49.64 45.54
N ASP A 676 5.96 48.82 44.71
CA ASP A 676 7.31 48.28 44.93
C ASP A 676 8.36 49.38 45.00
N ASN A 677 8.27 50.40 44.13
CA ASN A 677 9.18 51.55 44.18
C ASN A 677 9.07 52.31 45.52
N TYR A 678 7.87 52.42 46.10
CA TYR A 678 7.71 53.02 47.43
C TYR A 678 8.26 52.11 48.53
N LEU A 679 7.95 50.81 48.49
CA LEU A 679 8.40 49.84 49.50
C LEU A 679 9.92 49.68 49.54
N ASN A 680 10.58 49.74 48.38
CA ASN A 680 12.01 49.52 48.21
C ASN A 680 12.87 50.80 48.21
N SER A 681 12.25 51.99 48.32
CA SER A 681 12.99 53.26 48.35
C SER A 681 13.96 53.33 49.54
N LYS A 682 15.27 53.53 49.26
CA LYS A 682 16.31 53.71 50.28
C LYS A 682 16.59 55.22 50.47
N GLY A 683 16.16 55.78 51.60
CA GLY A 683 16.42 57.18 51.97
C GLY A 683 15.99 57.47 53.42
N TYR A 684 16.46 58.57 54.02
CA TYR A 684 16.28 58.92 55.44
C TYR A 684 14.81 59.06 55.94
N VAL A 685 13.80 58.91 55.07
CA VAL A 685 12.37 59.05 55.40
C VAL A 685 11.56 57.82 54.94
N THR A 686 11.89 56.63 55.44
CA THR A 686 11.32 55.34 54.99
C THR A 686 9.93 54.99 55.54
N ILE A 687 9.54 55.49 56.73
CA ILE A 687 8.31 55.01 57.40
C ILE A 687 7.04 55.41 56.63
N GLY A 688 6.94 56.67 56.20
CA GLY A 688 5.72 57.13 55.54
C GLY A 688 5.64 56.81 54.04
N THR A 689 6.75 56.48 53.37
CA THR A 689 6.69 55.92 52.00
C THR A 689 6.08 54.53 52.02
N LYS A 690 6.44 53.69 53.02
CA LYS A 690 5.80 52.39 53.25
C LYS A 690 4.31 52.52 53.58
N GLN A 691 3.91 53.43 54.46
CA GLN A 691 2.50 53.67 54.76
C GLN A 691 1.69 54.11 53.53
N LYS A 692 2.29 54.96 52.66
CA LYS A 692 1.64 55.35 51.40
C LYS A 692 1.49 54.15 50.47
N ALA A 693 2.51 53.30 50.34
CA ALA A 693 2.46 52.09 49.53
C ALA A 693 1.33 51.15 50.01
N LEU A 694 1.26 50.88 51.32
CA LEU A 694 0.20 50.06 51.92
C LEU A 694 -1.19 50.65 51.67
N LYS A 695 -1.37 51.97 51.83
CA LYS A 695 -2.65 52.61 51.54
C LYS A 695 -3.06 52.49 50.06
N ILE A 696 -2.11 52.67 49.14
CA ILE A 696 -2.36 52.47 47.70
C ILE A 696 -2.76 51.01 47.43
N GLN A 697 -2.03 50.08 48.03
CA GLN A 697 -2.27 48.64 47.92
C GLN A 697 -3.66 48.25 48.44
N ASP A 698 -4.04 48.69 49.64
CA ASP A 698 -5.31 48.41 50.28
C ASP A 698 -6.50 48.99 49.50
N GLU A 699 -6.40 50.25 49.05
CA GLU A 699 -7.48 50.87 48.27
C GLU A 699 -7.61 50.26 46.88
N PHE A 700 -6.53 49.78 46.27
CA PHE A 700 -6.60 49.08 44.99
C PHE A 700 -7.17 47.66 45.13
N ALA A 701 -6.82 46.94 46.20
CA ALA A 701 -7.34 45.59 46.47
C ALA A 701 -8.86 45.56 46.68
N LYS A 702 -9.46 46.68 47.11
CA LYS A 702 -10.93 46.82 47.27
C LYS A 702 -11.69 46.90 45.93
N ILE A 703 -10.99 47.18 44.83
CA ILE A 703 -11.60 47.32 43.49
C ILE A 703 -11.79 45.94 42.88
N SER A 704 -13.00 45.67 42.38
CA SER A 704 -13.31 44.41 41.70
C SER A 704 -12.43 44.22 40.47
N ILE A 705 -12.13 42.97 40.13
CA ILE A 705 -11.12 42.65 39.10
C ILE A 705 -11.53 43.20 37.73
N GLU A 706 -12.82 43.19 37.43
CA GLU A 706 -13.43 43.72 36.21
C GLU A 706 -13.24 45.24 36.06
N ASN A 707 -13.13 45.97 37.17
CA ASN A 707 -13.05 47.43 37.16
C ASN A 707 -11.61 47.97 37.29
N ARG A 708 -10.62 47.09 37.51
CA ARG A 708 -9.20 47.52 37.68
C ARG A 708 -8.65 48.21 36.45
N GLY A 709 -9.08 47.81 35.24
CA GLY A 709 -8.69 48.48 33.99
C GLY A 709 -9.21 49.93 33.87
N GLN A 710 -10.25 50.26 34.62
CA GLN A 710 -10.88 51.59 34.62
C GLN A 710 -10.50 52.44 35.84
N VAL A 711 -9.59 51.97 36.69
CA VAL A 711 -9.26 52.62 37.96
C VAL A 711 -8.82 54.09 37.83
N MET A 712 -8.18 54.46 36.72
CA MET A 712 -7.75 55.84 36.45
C MET A 712 -8.78 56.69 35.68
N ASN A 713 -9.92 56.12 35.31
CA ASN A 713 -11.00 56.85 34.66
C ASN A 713 -11.67 57.79 35.68
N GLU A 714 -11.54 59.10 35.46
CA GLU A 714 -12.10 60.12 36.36
C GLU A 714 -13.62 60.06 36.45
N LYS A 715 -14.29 59.53 35.42
CA LYS A 715 -15.75 59.35 35.40
C LYS A 715 -16.21 58.14 36.21
N ASP A 716 -15.31 57.20 36.50
CA ASP A 716 -15.63 56.01 37.28
C ASP A 716 -15.38 56.27 38.78
N PRO A 717 -16.43 56.23 39.62
CA PRO A 717 -16.29 56.45 41.06
C PRO A 717 -15.52 55.32 41.76
N THR A 718 -15.44 54.12 41.18
CA THR A 718 -14.87 52.92 41.81
C THR A 718 -13.39 53.08 42.14
N GLY A 719 -12.64 53.80 41.30
CA GLY A 719 -11.22 54.08 41.49
C GLY A 719 -10.89 55.32 42.33
N TYR A 720 -11.89 56.07 42.83
CA TYR A 720 -11.66 57.39 43.43
C TYR A 720 -10.67 57.35 44.61
N ASN A 721 -10.89 56.45 45.59
CA ASN A 721 -10.03 56.38 46.79
C ASN A 721 -8.60 55.97 46.44
N PHE A 722 -8.43 55.06 45.48
CA PHE A 722 -7.13 54.68 44.97
C PHE A 722 -6.41 55.86 44.29
N ARG A 723 -7.11 56.59 43.41
CA ARG A 723 -6.56 57.79 42.76
C ARG A 723 -6.15 58.84 43.80
N LEU A 724 -6.95 59.03 44.85
CA LEU A 724 -6.66 59.95 45.94
C LEU A 724 -5.41 59.51 46.74
N ALA A 725 -5.30 58.21 47.03
CA ALA A 725 -4.13 57.63 47.71
C ALA A 725 -2.84 57.84 46.89
N LEU A 726 -2.90 57.66 45.56
CA LEU A 726 -1.78 57.96 44.66
C LEU A 726 -1.42 59.44 44.65
N ALA A 727 -2.42 60.32 44.49
CA ALA A 727 -2.21 61.75 44.30
C ALA A 727 -1.64 62.47 45.52
N THR A 728 -1.82 61.94 46.73
CA THR A 728 -1.41 62.61 47.97
C THR A 728 0.11 62.88 48.02
N ASN A 729 0.52 64.15 48.20
CA ASN A 729 1.91 64.59 48.28
C ASN A 729 2.42 64.62 49.74
N ARG A 730 3.69 64.28 49.95
CA ARG A 730 4.35 64.38 51.26
C ARG A 730 5.51 65.37 51.21
N VAL A 731 5.44 66.42 52.02
CA VAL A 731 6.53 67.41 52.19
C VAL A 731 6.84 67.47 53.69
N PHE A 732 8.06 67.07 54.08
CA PHE A 732 8.58 67.11 55.47
C PHE A 732 7.55 66.69 56.54
N SER A 733 7.26 65.39 56.61
CA SER A 733 6.38 64.71 57.59
C SER A 733 4.88 65.06 57.58
N LEU A 734 4.47 66.22 57.05
CA LEU A 734 3.06 66.62 56.93
C LEU A 734 2.48 66.19 55.56
N LEU A 735 1.29 65.58 55.58
CA LEU A 735 0.52 65.29 54.37
C LEU A 735 -0.10 66.59 53.87
N ARG A 736 0.24 67.04 52.66
CA ARG A 736 -0.53 68.11 52.02
C ARG A 736 -1.75 67.46 51.35
N PRO A 737 -2.97 67.81 51.76
CA PRO A 737 -4.16 67.32 51.07
C PRO A 737 -4.12 67.80 49.62
N VAL A 738 -4.39 66.88 48.69
CA VAL A 738 -4.55 67.23 47.27
C VAL A 738 -5.86 67.98 47.14
N LYS A 739 -5.86 69.06 46.34
CA LYS A 739 -7.11 69.76 46.05
C LYS A 739 -7.96 68.84 45.16
N VAL A 740 -9.17 68.59 45.62
CA VAL A 740 -10.19 67.86 44.88
C VAL A 740 -11.34 68.84 44.65
N ASP A 741 -11.87 68.89 43.42
CA ASP A 741 -13.03 69.73 43.13
C ASP A 741 -14.34 69.11 43.68
N GLU A 742 -15.44 69.85 43.53
CA GLU A 742 -16.77 69.43 43.98
C GLU A 742 -17.23 68.12 43.31
N GLN A 743 -16.68 67.79 42.15
CA GLN A 743 -16.96 66.57 41.38
C GLN A 743 -15.99 65.43 41.72
N LYS A 744 -15.24 65.53 42.82
CA LYS A 744 -14.26 64.52 43.26
C LYS A 744 -13.13 64.28 42.25
N LYS A 745 -12.85 65.24 41.37
CA LYS A 745 -11.74 65.17 40.43
C LYS A 745 -10.48 65.74 41.07
N ILE A 746 -9.38 65.01 40.89
CA ILE A 746 -8.08 65.34 41.46
C ILE A 746 -7.43 66.44 40.63
N ASP A 747 -7.09 67.57 41.25
CA ASP A 747 -6.34 68.65 40.59
C ASP A 747 -4.90 68.19 40.30
N THR A 748 -4.61 67.94 39.03
CA THR A 748 -3.30 67.46 38.57
C THR A 748 -2.17 68.44 38.85
N LYS A 749 -2.45 69.73 39.09
CA LYS A 749 -1.41 70.71 39.48
C LYS A 749 -0.92 70.53 40.91
N THR A 750 -1.73 69.91 41.76
CA THR A 750 -1.43 69.67 43.18
C THR A 750 -1.21 68.19 43.51
N ALA A 751 -1.45 67.29 42.55
CA ALA A 751 -1.24 65.86 42.65
C ALA A 751 0.24 65.47 42.67
N SER A 752 0.54 64.27 43.16
CA SER A 752 1.90 63.74 43.18
C SER A 752 2.40 63.36 41.79
N ASP A 753 3.71 63.46 41.59
CA ASP A 753 4.36 63.04 40.36
C ASP A 753 4.07 61.56 40.02
N THR A 754 3.92 60.71 41.05
CA THR A 754 3.52 59.30 40.86
C THR A 754 2.16 59.18 40.18
N PHE A 755 1.17 59.96 40.65
CA PHE A 755 -0.16 59.94 40.05
C PHE A 755 -0.11 60.41 38.60
N ILE A 756 0.61 61.49 38.31
CA ILE A 756 0.75 62.03 36.95
C ILE A 756 1.42 61.01 36.03
N LYS A 757 2.55 60.41 36.47
CA LYS A 757 3.29 59.42 35.69
C LYS A 757 2.47 58.16 35.42
N LEU A 758 1.81 57.60 36.44
CA LEU A 758 0.98 56.41 36.29
C LEU A 758 -0.23 56.69 35.39
N LYS A 759 -0.87 57.85 35.53
CA LYS A 759 -1.97 58.28 34.65
C LYS A 759 -1.53 58.37 33.18
N GLY A 760 -0.32 58.88 32.93
CA GLY A 760 0.30 58.91 31.61
C GLY A 760 0.50 57.50 31.04
N LYS A 761 1.20 56.63 31.77
CA LYS A 761 1.45 55.25 31.36
C LYS A 761 0.17 54.46 31.04
N ILE A 762 -0.86 54.59 31.86
CA ILE A 762 -2.14 53.90 31.66
C ILE A 762 -2.84 54.42 30.39
N LYS A 763 -2.72 55.71 30.08
CA LYS A 763 -3.22 56.27 28.82
C LYS A 763 -2.49 55.67 27.62
N ASP A 764 -1.20 55.40 27.74
CA ASP A 764 -0.41 54.78 26.68
C ASP A 764 -0.76 53.30 26.50
N ILE A 765 -0.90 52.53 27.59
CA ILE A 765 -1.39 51.13 27.54
C ILE A 765 -2.74 51.03 26.82
N LYS A 766 -3.68 51.94 27.10
CA LYS A 766 -5.00 51.94 26.45
C LYS A 766 -4.95 52.31 24.97
N LYS A 767 -3.95 53.06 24.51
CA LYS A 767 -3.77 53.36 23.08
C LYS A 767 -3.21 52.16 22.32
N ASP A 768 -2.30 51.41 22.96
CA ASP A 768 -1.68 50.24 22.35
C ASP A 768 -2.67 49.06 22.22
N ASP A 769 -3.70 49.04 23.09
CA ASP A 769 -4.77 48.02 23.06
C ASP A 769 -5.99 48.42 22.20
N GLU A 770 -6.05 49.63 21.63
CA GLU A 770 -7.06 49.95 20.60
C GLU A 770 -6.71 49.19 19.32
N PRO A 771 -7.56 48.23 18.87
CA PRO A 771 -7.27 47.50 17.65
C PRO A 771 -7.21 48.51 16.50
N THR A 772 -6.05 48.59 15.85
CA THR A 772 -5.82 49.41 14.66
C THR A 772 -6.98 49.14 13.70
N GLN A 773 -7.82 50.16 13.39
CA GLN A 773 -9.05 50.02 12.58
C GLN A 773 -8.84 49.44 11.16
N VAL A 774 -7.60 49.09 10.81
CA VAL A 774 -7.19 48.43 9.58
C VAL A 774 -7.59 46.94 9.54
N GLU A 775 -7.70 46.24 10.68
CA GLU A 775 -8.03 44.80 10.67
C GLU A 775 -9.52 44.46 10.62
N SER A 776 -10.41 45.36 11.07
CA SER A 776 -11.86 45.12 11.05
C SER A 776 -12.48 45.22 9.63
N LYS A 777 -11.84 45.94 8.69
CA LYS A 777 -12.26 45.96 7.28
C LYS A 777 -11.86 44.70 6.49
N ASN A 778 -10.85 43.95 6.93
CA ASN A 778 -10.38 42.75 6.22
C ASN A 778 -11.13 41.45 6.58
N LYS A 779 -11.99 41.47 7.61
CA LYS A 779 -12.81 40.31 8.01
C LYS A 779 -14.24 40.30 7.43
N GLN A 780 -14.70 41.37 6.78
CA GLN A 780 -15.97 41.38 6.04
C GLN A 780 -15.84 40.99 4.56
N ASN A 781 -14.60 40.83 4.06
CA ASN A 781 -14.29 40.44 2.67
C ASN A 781 -13.69 39.02 2.56
N ARG A 782 -13.88 38.17 3.58
CA ARG A 782 -13.57 36.74 3.59
C ARG A 782 -14.70 36.00 4.28
#